data_AF-A0AAD5DVG8-F1
#
_entry.id   AF-A0AAD5DVG8-F1
#
_cell.length_a   1.000
_cell.length_b   1.000
_cell.length_c   1.000
_cell.angle_alpha   90.00
_cell.angle_beta   90.00
_cell.angle_gamma   90.00
#
_symmetry.space_group_name_H-M   'P 1'
#
loop_
_entity.id
_entity.type
_entity.pdbx_description
1 polymer ?
#
loop_
_entity_poly.entity_id
_entity_poly.type
_entity_poly.pdbx_seq_one_letter_code
_entity_poly.pdbx_strand_id
1 'polypeptide(L)'
;MAAQQRLSGPAALPALYRAVQAARLYPDSKTLADMPLAAPTAEVEAAFTALELPDAPEQRRAVLAQFCGRWLLPAGSDVLPAAAPQLAAGPSPGWLPLAAPSAAAHPERHSLLVPPGTEGAPFVMPSANRFREQYYWDTLFSLQGLLVCGLVDLARTILATMLAAVEPYGHMPNGMRSYYLNRSQPPLLSQMVAAVHAAAPDPALLRRALAALQKEHAYWTSGAKQVTLLGADGRQHRLSRYCADWNQPRPESYREDVATAEGLDEAAARRLWRDLASAAESGWDFSSRWLADGRSLASCRTTAVVPVDLNAMLYQMECNIAGFAEQLGETAVAAAFRQHAAARLAAIDALLWDGSSGQWRDLIMGEPEAQGQPSSKPASASAAVEGSPPAPALAVAGSARGAAASELQPPSPGEIAGAAGVAPAVCSSYRHSDVVAASNWLPLYCGCAQAGSSQAAAAVASLRRSGLLQAAGVAVTLSETGQQWDWPNAWPPITAMLIEGCAAAGGTEGQQLATQLAQQYLTTAHAAWRQSGRMHEKFDALHCGAPGGGGEYACEDGFGWTNGVALSLLQRFGWQAGAAAAAPTDDPPTSAATMRRSLFAAALALCLLGLAAAQAPPGFDCSQLPNDWGQDQDQNNNNNNNDNEPWQALATAPGQNVYQQVYNTFLSRYGSNPPSGWDTSCSWNASAVGCQQNYGWGQWTGMNQALQINYTCGDNVLGMIADVNYNDNYVNVDDLDVFALWVNGALQAGSNIDENSLAWWEGNNDVWGSFYNLMQENNNDNNNDNNNNNNNNNNDNQNNNNNNQNNNNNDNQNNNNNNNNQNN
;
A
#
# COMPACT_ATOMS: atom_id res chain seq x y z
N MET A 1 -2.84 27.62 10.81
CA MET A 1 -1.90 26.97 11.75
C MET A 1 -1.08 25.99 10.93
N ALA A 2 0.24 26.00 11.04
CA ALA A 2 1.09 25.11 10.26
C ALA A 2 0.82 23.65 10.66
N ALA A 3 0.80 22.71 9.71
CA ALA A 3 0.46 21.32 9.99
C ALA A 3 1.37 20.67 11.06
N GLN A 4 2.62 21.11 11.16
CA GLN A 4 3.57 20.68 12.20
C GLN A 4 3.15 21.06 13.63
N GLN A 5 2.33 22.09 13.80
CA GLN A 5 1.79 22.52 15.11
C GLN A 5 0.66 21.60 15.62
N ARG A 6 0.28 20.56 14.85
CA ARG A 6 -0.80 19.62 15.19
C ARG A 6 -0.34 18.16 15.34
N LEU A 7 0.96 17.89 15.25
CA LEU A 7 1.47 16.55 15.56
C LEU A 7 1.23 16.21 17.03
N SER A 8 0.98 14.94 17.30
CA SER A 8 0.81 14.38 18.64
C SER A 8 1.56 13.05 18.75
N GLY A 9 1.60 12.49 19.96
CA GLY A 9 2.34 11.25 20.20
C GLY A 9 3.85 11.40 19.97
N PRO A 10 4.58 10.33 19.61
CA PRO A 10 6.02 10.35 19.38
C PRO A 10 6.45 11.31 18.26
N ALA A 11 5.61 11.51 17.23
CA ALA A 11 5.91 12.41 16.11
C ALA A 11 6.00 13.89 16.55
N ALA A 12 5.39 14.25 17.68
CA ALA A 12 5.52 15.58 18.28
C ALA A 12 6.89 15.80 18.98
N LEU A 13 7.75 14.77 19.07
CA LEU A 13 9.06 14.80 19.72
C LEU A 13 10.18 14.53 18.71
N PRO A 14 10.63 15.52 17.91
CA PRO A 14 11.50 15.27 16.76
C PRO A 14 12.84 14.61 17.09
N ALA A 15 13.42 14.90 18.27
CA ALA A 15 14.69 14.30 18.68
C ALA A 15 14.53 12.79 18.98
N LEU A 16 13.51 12.43 19.75
CA LEU A 16 13.15 11.03 20.02
C LEU A 16 12.82 10.31 18.71
N TYR A 17 11.96 10.91 17.89
CA TYR A 17 11.47 10.29 16.66
C TYR A 17 12.62 9.96 15.71
N ARG A 18 13.53 10.92 15.48
CA ARG A 18 14.70 10.71 14.64
C ARG A 18 15.63 9.63 15.18
N ALA A 19 15.91 9.63 16.48
CA ALA A 19 16.81 8.67 17.08
C ALA A 19 16.29 7.23 16.96
N VAL A 20 15.00 7.02 17.24
CA VAL A 20 14.38 5.68 17.17
C VAL A 20 14.25 5.18 15.73
N GLN A 21 13.85 6.06 14.79
CA GLN A 21 13.78 5.69 13.38
C GLN A 21 15.17 5.35 12.82
N ALA A 22 16.20 6.18 13.10
CA ALA A 22 17.57 5.91 12.67
C ALA A 22 18.13 4.60 13.25
N ALA A 23 17.74 4.24 14.48
CA ALA A 23 18.15 2.99 15.11
C ALA A 23 17.48 1.74 14.52
N ARG A 24 16.45 1.89 13.65
CA ARG A 24 15.66 0.80 13.06
C ARG A 24 15.13 -0.19 14.13
N LEU A 25 14.59 0.35 15.22
CA LEU A 25 14.09 -0.46 16.33
C LEU A 25 12.87 -1.31 15.94
N TYR A 26 12.04 -0.79 15.03
CA TYR A 26 10.86 -1.49 14.52
C TYR A 26 11.00 -1.71 13.01
N PRO A 27 10.49 -2.83 12.47
CA PRO A 27 10.60 -3.13 11.03
C PRO A 27 9.85 -2.13 10.16
N ASP A 28 8.68 -1.65 10.58
CA ASP A 28 7.87 -0.64 9.88
C ASP A 28 7.97 0.73 10.59
N SER A 29 8.31 1.78 9.83
CA SER A 29 8.35 3.18 10.29
C SER A 29 7.03 3.63 10.94
N LYS A 30 5.89 3.12 10.47
CA LYS A 30 4.56 3.45 10.98
C LYS A 30 4.33 2.95 12.41
N THR A 31 5.04 1.90 12.84
CA THR A 31 4.93 1.36 14.21
C THR A 31 5.17 2.45 15.25
N LEU A 32 6.24 3.22 15.11
CA LEU A 32 6.55 4.32 16.04
C LEU A 32 5.55 5.47 15.93
N ALA A 33 5.05 5.76 14.73
CA ALA A 33 4.02 6.80 14.51
C ALA A 33 2.71 6.50 15.27
N ASP A 34 2.40 5.21 15.47
CA ASP A 34 1.16 4.72 16.06
C ASP A 34 1.27 4.36 17.54
N MET A 35 2.46 4.45 18.14
CA MET A 35 2.65 4.22 19.57
C MET A 35 2.16 5.42 20.39
N PRO A 36 1.21 5.26 21.32
CA PRO A 36 0.85 6.34 22.23
C PRO A 36 1.96 6.63 23.25
N LEU A 37 2.02 7.85 23.78
CA LEU A 37 2.87 8.16 24.93
C LEU A 37 2.24 7.61 26.22
N ALA A 38 3.03 6.94 27.05
CA ALA A 38 2.60 6.43 28.35
C ALA A 38 2.45 7.53 29.42
N ALA A 39 3.03 8.72 29.18
CA ALA A 39 3.06 9.86 30.10
C ALA A 39 2.81 11.18 29.33
N PRO A 40 2.59 12.33 30.02
CA PRO A 40 2.48 13.63 29.37
C PRO A 40 3.66 13.93 28.44
N THR A 41 3.41 14.55 27.29
CA THR A 41 4.41 14.83 26.26
C THR A 41 5.67 15.52 26.80
N ALA A 42 5.50 16.51 27.68
CA ALA A 42 6.61 17.25 28.29
C ALA A 42 7.48 16.38 29.21
N GLU A 43 6.91 15.39 29.90
CA GLU A 43 7.67 14.47 30.76
C GLU A 43 8.49 13.50 29.93
N VAL A 44 7.91 12.98 28.84
CA VAL A 44 8.64 12.11 27.89
C VAL A 44 9.77 12.88 27.22
N GLU A 45 9.53 14.12 26.80
CA GLU A 45 10.54 14.98 26.20
C GLU A 45 11.70 15.27 27.17
N ALA A 46 11.39 15.63 28.42
CA ALA A 46 12.39 15.85 29.45
C ALA A 46 13.20 14.58 29.75
N ALA A 47 12.54 13.43 29.83
CA ALA A 47 13.20 12.14 30.04
C ALA A 47 14.13 11.77 28.87
N PHE A 48 13.71 12.02 27.64
CA PHE A 48 14.55 11.76 26.45
C PHE A 48 15.73 12.72 26.37
N THR A 49 15.52 14.00 26.71
CA THR A 49 16.59 15.02 26.71
C THR A 49 17.68 14.70 27.73
N ALA A 50 17.33 14.06 28.85
CA ALA A 50 18.27 13.58 29.86
C ALA A 50 18.91 12.22 29.54
N LEU A 51 18.51 11.56 28.45
CA LEU A 51 19.01 10.24 28.08
C LEU A 51 20.37 10.35 27.38
N GLU A 52 21.40 9.74 27.96
CA GLU A 52 22.69 9.57 27.29
C GLU A 52 22.61 8.44 26.27
N LEU A 53 22.90 8.74 25.00
CA LEU A 53 22.91 7.76 23.92
C LEU A 53 24.34 7.33 23.60
N PRO A 54 24.70 6.05 23.81
CA PRO A 54 26.02 5.52 23.48
C PRO A 54 26.38 5.68 22.00
N ASP A 55 27.67 5.81 21.69
CA ASP A 55 28.14 5.86 20.30
C ASP A 55 27.98 4.53 19.56
N ALA A 56 28.19 3.41 20.27
CA ALA A 56 28.05 2.07 19.71
C ALA A 56 26.60 1.78 19.27
N PRO A 57 26.34 1.43 17.98
CA PRO A 57 24.98 1.27 17.45
C PRO A 57 24.10 0.28 18.21
N GLU A 58 24.66 -0.87 18.62
CA GLU A 58 23.93 -1.90 19.36
C GLU A 58 23.52 -1.43 20.75
N GLN A 59 24.45 -0.79 21.48
CA GLN A 59 24.17 -0.23 22.80
C GLN A 59 23.15 0.91 22.71
N ARG A 60 23.28 1.78 21.70
CA ARG A 60 22.30 2.83 21.40
C ARG A 60 20.92 2.24 21.15
N ARG A 61 20.83 1.18 20.35
CA ARG A 61 19.56 0.48 20.08
C ARG A 61 18.96 -0.10 21.36
N ALA A 62 19.76 -0.75 22.21
CA ALA A 62 19.29 -1.30 23.48
C ALA A 62 18.76 -0.22 24.44
N VAL A 63 19.47 0.91 24.56
CA VAL A 63 19.05 2.06 25.39
C VAL A 63 17.75 2.66 24.86
N LEU A 64 17.62 2.85 23.54
CA LEU A 64 16.39 3.34 22.91
C LEU A 64 15.22 2.36 23.09
N ALA A 65 15.47 1.05 22.98
CA ALA A 65 14.46 0.02 23.21
C ALA A 65 13.92 0.06 24.65
N GLN A 66 14.81 0.18 25.64
CA GLN A 66 14.43 0.32 27.03
C GLN A 66 13.64 1.62 27.28
N PHE A 67 14.07 2.72 26.66
CA PHE A 67 13.34 3.99 26.74
C PHE A 67 11.93 3.87 26.17
N CYS A 68 11.79 3.33 24.95
CA CYS A 68 10.51 3.11 24.31
C CYS A 68 9.60 2.19 25.14
N GLY A 69 10.12 1.08 25.66
CA GLY A 69 9.32 0.15 26.49
C GLY A 69 8.81 0.75 27.81
N ARG A 70 9.45 1.82 28.30
CA ARG A 70 9.00 2.55 29.50
C ARG A 70 8.03 3.68 29.19
N TRP A 71 8.26 4.42 28.10
CA TRP A 71 7.61 5.71 27.85
C TRP A 71 6.58 5.67 26.73
N LEU A 72 6.51 4.59 25.96
CA LEU A 72 5.55 4.39 24.88
C LEU A 72 4.66 3.18 25.19
N LEU A 73 3.41 3.25 24.76
CA LEU A 73 2.47 2.12 24.76
C LEU A 73 2.57 1.38 23.41
N PRO A 74 2.21 0.08 23.36
CA PRO A 74 2.22 -0.68 22.11
C PRO A 74 1.40 0.01 21.01
N ALA A 75 1.89 -0.02 19.77
CA ALA A 75 1.14 0.49 18.62
C ALA A 75 -0.24 -0.17 18.56
N GLY A 76 -1.29 0.61 18.30
CA GLY A 76 -2.68 0.14 18.26
C GLY A 76 -3.33 -0.09 19.63
N SER A 77 -2.66 0.17 20.76
CA SER A 77 -3.31 0.15 22.09
C SER A 77 -4.35 1.25 22.27
N ASP A 78 -4.42 2.19 21.32
CA ASP A 78 -5.41 3.26 21.23
C ASP A 78 -6.67 2.88 20.42
N VAL A 79 -6.73 1.63 19.95
CA VAL A 79 -7.86 1.04 19.23
C VAL A 79 -8.37 -0.18 20.00
N LEU A 80 -9.68 -0.22 20.28
CA LEU A 80 -10.32 -1.28 21.03
C LEU A 80 -11.29 -2.08 20.14
N PRO A 81 -11.48 -3.39 20.35
CA PRO A 81 -12.53 -4.15 19.68
C PRO A 81 -13.91 -3.57 20.02
N ALA A 82 -14.79 -3.35 19.03
CA ALA A 82 -16.16 -2.94 19.32
C ALA A 82 -17.02 -4.15 19.74
N ALA A 83 -17.75 -4.07 20.85
CA ALA A 83 -18.82 -5.04 21.10
C ALA A 83 -19.90 -4.83 20.04
N ALA A 84 -20.10 -5.76 19.10
CA ALA A 84 -21.07 -5.61 18.02
C ALA A 84 -22.50 -5.92 18.54
N PRO A 85 -23.39 -4.93 18.74
CA PRO A 85 -24.74 -5.21 19.23
C PRO A 85 -25.68 -5.62 18.08
N GLN A 86 -25.26 -5.43 16.83
CA GLN A 86 -26.10 -5.58 15.62
C GLN A 86 -25.64 -6.71 14.68
N LEU A 87 -24.45 -7.26 14.87
CA LEU A 87 -24.00 -8.46 14.15
C LEU A 87 -24.33 -9.63 15.07
N ALA A 88 -25.29 -10.47 14.66
CA ALA A 88 -25.77 -11.59 15.45
C ALA A 88 -24.61 -12.38 16.10
N ALA A 89 -24.72 -12.60 17.43
CA ALA A 89 -23.84 -13.39 18.29
C ALA A 89 -22.56 -13.94 17.63
N GLY A 90 -21.47 -13.18 17.70
CA GLY A 90 -20.13 -13.57 17.24
C GLY A 90 -19.05 -12.62 17.77
N PRO A 91 -17.75 -12.99 17.67
CA PRO A 91 -16.66 -12.09 18.03
C PRO A 91 -16.71 -10.81 17.20
N SER A 92 -16.29 -9.69 17.81
CA SER A 92 -16.15 -8.39 17.13
C SER A 92 -15.36 -8.53 15.84
N PRO A 93 -15.86 -8.05 14.69
CA PRO A 93 -15.05 -8.01 13.50
C PRO A 93 -13.92 -6.99 13.68
N GLY A 94 -12.66 -7.41 13.54
CA GLY A 94 -11.49 -6.53 13.68
C GLY A 94 -11.45 -5.32 12.74
N TRP A 95 -12.35 -5.23 11.76
CA TRP A 95 -12.50 -4.09 10.85
C TRP A 95 -13.37 -2.95 11.41
N LEU A 96 -14.08 -3.16 12.53
CA LEU A 96 -14.96 -2.17 13.14
C LEU A 96 -14.61 -1.90 14.61
N PRO A 97 -13.49 -1.24 14.91
CA PRO A 97 -13.09 -0.93 16.28
C PRO A 97 -13.76 0.34 16.84
N LEU A 98 -13.46 0.60 18.11
CA LEU A 98 -13.68 1.87 18.80
C LEU A 98 -12.33 2.52 19.13
N ALA A 99 -12.30 3.84 19.23
CA ALA A 99 -11.14 4.53 19.81
C ALA A 99 -11.10 4.28 21.33
N ALA A 100 -9.91 4.08 21.89
CA ALA A 100 -9.73 3.98 23.33
C ALA A 100 -10.15 5.29 24.02
N PRO A 101 -10.81 5.24 25.20
CA PRO A 101 -11.20 6.46 25.92
C PRO A 101 -10.03 7.41 26.21
N SER A 102 -8.81 6.88 26.38
CA SER A 102 -7.60 7.68 26.58
C SER A 102 -7.25 8.54 25.36
N ALA A 103 -7.55 8.09 24.13
CA ALA A 103 -7.29 8.85 22.91
C ALA A 103 -8.13 10.13 22.85
N ALA A 104 -9.37 10.08 23.34
CA ALA A 104 -10.22 11.26 23.48
C ALA A 104 -9.83 12.13 24.69
N ALA A 105 -9.44 11.53 25.81
CA ALA A 105 -9.10 12.25 27.04
C ALA A 105 -7.73 12.95 26.99
N HIS A 106 -6.78 12.39 26.24
CA HIS A 106 -5.38 12.85 26.14
C HIS A 106 -4.88 12.89 24.68
N PRO A 107 -5.53 13.66 23.80
CA PRO A 107 -5.23 13.67 22.36
C PRO A 107 -3.78 14.10 22.04
N GLU A 108 -3.08 14.76 22.96
CA GLU A 108 -1.66 15.10 22.81
C GLU A 108 -0.72 13.88 22.83
N ARG A 109 -1.16 12.78 23.47
CA ARG A 109 -0.37 11.54 23.64
C ARG A 109 -0.61 10.52 22.54
N HIS A 110 -1.72 10.66 21.82
CA HIS A 110 -2.19 9.69 20.85
C HIS A 110 -2.10 10.28 19.45
N SER A 111 -1.54 9.54 18.49
CA SER A 111 -1.67 9.95 17.10
C SER A 111 -3.08 9.74 16.57
N LEU A 112 -3.84 8.77 17.07
CA LEU A 112 -5.24 8.55 16.68
C LEU A 112 -6.10 9.77 17.03
N LEU A 113 -6.85 10.27 16.05
CA LEU A 113 -7.73 11.41 16.20
C LEU A 113 -9.14 10.95 16.57
N VAL A 114 -9.68 11.53 17.64
CA VAL A 114 -11.08 11.37 18.03
C VAL A 114 -11.75 12.75 17.95
N PRO A 115 -12.50 13.06 16.88
CA PRO A 115 -13.24 14.31 16.79
C PRO A 115 -14.19 14.50 18.00
N PRO A 116 -14.32 15.72 18.56
CA PRO A 116 -15.19 15.95 19.69
C PRO A 116 -16.64 15.52 19.41
N GLY A 117 -17.27 14.84 20.37
CA GLY A 117 -18.65 14.34 20.23
C GLY A 117 -18.78 13.04 19.44
N THR A 118 -17.66 12.38 19.14
CA THR A 118 -17.60 11.06 18.49
C THR A 118 -17.00 9.99 19.41
N GLU A 119 -16.88 10.29 20.70
CA GLU A 119 -16.32 9.36 21.69
C GLU A 119 -17.16 8.07 21.74
N GLY A 120 -16.51 6.92 21.56
CA GLY A 120 -17.18 5.62 21.51
C GLY A 120 -17.94 5.34 20.21
N ALA A 121 -17.84 6.20 19.19
CA ALA A 121 -18.34 5.88 17.86
C ALA A 121 -17.42 4.83 17.17
N PRO A 122 -18.00 3.79 16.55
CA PRO A 122 -17.22 2.88 15.73
C PRO A 122 -16.81 3.54 14.43
N PHE A 123 -15.64 3.14 13.93
CA PHE A 123 -15.13 3.54 12.63
C PHE A 123 -14.67 2.31 11.85
N VAL A 124 -14.53 2.44 10.53
CA VAL A 124 -14.07 1.32 9.69
C VAL A 124 -12.58 1.47 9.45
N MET A 125 -11.85 0.38 9.65
CA MET A 125 -10.44 0.25 9.27
C MET A 125 -10.31 -0.53 7.96
N PRO A 126 -9.37 -0.15 7.06
CA PRO A 126 -9.12 -0.94 5.85
C PRO A 126 -8.60 -2.35 6.15
N SER A 127 -7.66 -2.48 7.11
CA SER A 127 -7.17 -3.76 7.63
C SER A 127 -6.99 -3.70 9.15
N ALA A 128 -7.03 -4.85 9.83
CA ALA A 128 -6.79 -4.92 11.28
C ALA A 128 -5.29 -4.84 11.65
N ASN A 129 -4.41 -4.90 10.66
CA ASN A 129 -2.96 -5.00 10.84
C ASN A 129 -2.30 -3.63 10.77
N ARG A 130 -1.84 -3.17 9.60
CA ARG A 130 -1.08 -1.91 9.50
C ARG A 130 -1.97 -0.65 9.53
N PHE A 131 -3.17 -0.74 8.98
CA PHE A 131 -4.06 0.41 8.76
C PHE A 131 -5.07 0.59 9.89
N ARG A 132 -4.57 0.92 11.09
CA ARG A 132 -5.34 0.96 12.34
C ARG A 132 -6.11 2.27 12.57
N GLU A 133 -6.61 2.86 11.50
CA GLU A 133 -7.33 4.13 11.53
C GLU A 133 -8.34 4.19 10.38
N GLN A 134 -9.31 5.09 10.51
CA GLN A 134 -10.24 5.36 9.42
C GLN A 134 -9.56 6.21 8.33
N TYR A 135 -9.44 5.65 7.12
CA TYR A 135 -8.97 6.34 5.93
C TYR A 135 -10.12 6.98 5.17
N TYR A 136 -9.85 8.11 4.52
CA TYR A 136 -10.89 8.91 3.89
C TYR A 136 -11.52 8.21 2.69
N TRP A 137 -10.81 8.05 1.58
CA TRP A 137 -11.44 7.59 0.34
C TRP A 137 -11.85 6.10 0.38
N ASP A 138 -11.12 5.26 1.13
CA ASP A 138 -11.44 3.86 1.44
C ASP A 138 -12.85 3.70 2.02
N THR A 139 -13.24 4.66 2.86
CA THR A 139 -14.50 4.60 3.60
C THR A 139 -15.70 4.64 2.67
N LEU A 140 -15.62 5.23 1.47
CA LEU A 140 -16.76 5.25 0.54
C LEU A 140 -17.17 3.83 0.19
N PHE A 141 -16.21 3.00 -0.20
CA PHE A 141 -16.46 1.64 -0.68
C PHE A 141 -16.92 0.74 0.46
N SER A 142 -16.27 0.86 1.62
CA SER A 142 -16.70 0.14 2.82
C SER A 142 -18.12 0.53 3.22
N LEU A 143 -18.43 1.83 3.22
CA LEU A 143 -19.76 2.37 3.52
C LEU A 143 -20.82 1.87 2.53
N GLN A 144 -20.52 1.80 1.23
CA GLN A 144 -21.40 1.21 0.24
C GLN A 144 -21.69 -0.27 0.55
N GLY A 145 -20.68 -1.05 0.94
CA GLY A 145 -20.86 -2.42 1.41
C GLY A 145 -21.78 -2.51 2.63
N LEU A 146 -21.61 -1.63 3.62
CA LEU A 146 -22.48 -1.55 4.79
C LEU A 146 -23.94 -1.27 4.40
N LEU A 147 -24.16 -0.35 3.47
CA LEU A 147 -25.50 -0.03 2.97
C LEU A 147 -26.15 -1.23 2.26
N VAL A 148 -25.38 -1.96 1.44
CA VAL A 148 -25.85 -3.21 0.79
C VAL A 148 -26.26 -4.26 1.84
N CYS A 149 -25.50 -4.35 2.94
CA CYS A 149 -25.82 -5.25 4.05
C CYS A 149 -26.97 -4.75 4.96
N GLY A 150 -27.58 -3.59 4.67
CA GLY A 150 -28.64 -3.02 5.50
C GLY A 150 -28.15 -2.39 6.81
N LEU A 151 -26.84 -2.22 7.00
CA LEU A 151 -26.21 -1.62 8.18
C LEU A 151 -26.22 -0.08 8.09
N VAL A 152 -27.41 0.48 7.84
CA VAL A 152 -27.60 1.90 7.51
C VAL A 152 -27.27 2.82 8.69
N ASP A 153 -27.63 2.44 9.91
CA ASP A 153 -27.30 3.24 11.11
C ASP A 153 -25.80 3.29 11.39
N LEU A 154 -25.09 2.19 11.11
CA LEU A 154 -23.64 2.14 11.20
C LEU A 154 -23.00 3.05 10.14
N ALA A 155 -23.45 2.96 8.88
CA ALA A 155 -23.01 3.86 7.82
C ALA A 155 -23.25 5.34 8.16
N ARG A 156 -24.40 5.66 8.77
CA ARG A 156 -24.72 7.02 9.25
C ARG A 156 -23.76 7.47 10.35
N THR A 157 -23.44 6.58 11.30
CA THR A 157 -22.52 6.87 12.42
C THR A 157 -21.10 7.12 11.93
N ILE A 158 -20.62 6.30 10.99
CA ILE A 158 -19.33 6.48 10.32
C ILE A 158 -19.28 7.82 9.59
N LEU A 159 -20.28 8.13 8.76
CA LEU A 159 -20.35 9.41 8.06
C LEU A 159 -20.37 10.59 9.04
N ALA A 160 -21.16 10.52 10.11
CA ALA A 160 -21.25 11.58 11.10
C ALA A 160 -19.89 11.84 11.79
N THR A 161 -19.09 10.80 12.02
CA THR A 161 -17.73 10.89 12.57
C THR A 161 -16.78 11.61 11.60
N MET A 162 -16.85 11.27 10.31
CA MET A 162 -16.05 11.95 9.28
C MET A 162 -16.44 13.43 9.13
N LEU A 163 -17.74 13.74 9.14
CA LEU A 163 -18.22 15.12 9.11
C LEU A 163 -17.73 15.93 10.31
N ALA A 164 -17.72 15.33 11.50
CA ALA A 164 -17.22 15.95 12.73
C ALA A 164 -15.70 16.23 12.67
N ALA A 165 -14.91 15.46 11.92
CA ALA A 165 -13.49 15.73 11.72
C ALA A 165 -13.25 16.96 10.83
N VAL A 166 -14.07 17.18 9.81
CA VAL A 166 -13.95 18.36 8.93
C VAL A 166 -14.15 19.66 9.71
N GLU A 167 -14.96 19.65 10.77
CA GLU A 167 -15.31 20.85 11.53
C GLU A 167 -14.10 21.59 12.14
N PRO A 168 -13.22 20.94 12.94
CA PRO A 168 -12.01 21.55 13.51
C PRO A 168 -10.82 21.61 12.53
N TYR A 169 -10.73 20.68 11.57
CA TYR A 169 -9.55 20.54 10.71
C TYR A 169 -9.68 21.26 9.37
N GLY A 170 -10.90 21.60 8.96
CA GLY A 170 -11.20 22.32 7.71
C GLY A 170 -11.26 21.44 6.46
N HIS A 171 -10.88 20.16 6.59
CA HIS A 171 -10.91 19.15 5.56
C HIS A 171 -10.95 17.77 6.22
N MET A 172 -11.28 16.73 5.44
CA MET A 172 -11.11 15.36 5.90
C MET A 172 -9.63 14.97 5.73
N PRO A 173 -8.91 14.60 6.80
CA PRO A 173 -7.51 14.19 6.68
C PRO A 173 -7.40 12.84 5.94
N ASN A 174 -6.21 12.52 5.42
CA ASN A 174 -5.92 11.24 4.74
C ASN A 174 -6.46 10.04 5.54
N GLY A 175 -6.07 9.96 6.81
CA GLY A 175 -6.71 9.10 7.81
C GLY A 175 -6.80 9.80 9.15
N MET A 176 -7.50 9.20 10.11
CA MET A 176 -7.70 9.75 11.45
C MET A 176 -6.46 9.63 12.35
N ARG A 177 -5.31 10.09 11.87
CA ARG A 177 -4.05 10.21 12.63
C ARG A 177 -3.50 11.63 12.52
N SER A 178 -2.86 12.14 13.58
CA SER A 178 -2.38 13.52 13.62
C SER A 178 -1.32 13.84 12.56
N TYR A 179 -0.47 12.87 12.22
CA TYR A 179 0.50 12.96 11.13
C TYR A 179 -0.13 12.98 9.73
N TYR A 180 -1.45 12.83 9.61
CA TYR A 180 -2.21 13.03 8.38
C TYR A 180 -2.90 14.41 8.31
N LEU A 181 -2.91 15.23 9.37
CA LEU A 181 -3.55 16.56 9.33
C LEU A 181 -2.90 17.56 8.35
N ASN A 182 -1.73 17.22 7.78
CA ASN A 182 -1.07 18.02 6.74
C ASN A 182 -1.67 17.80 5.33
N ARG A 183 -2.50 16.78 5.14
CA ARG A 183 -3.00 16.39 3.82
C ARG A 183 -4.34 15.66 3.89
N SER A 184 -5.04 15.67 2.78
CA SER A 184 -6.31 14.94 2.62
C SER A 184 -6.10 13.62 1.86
N GLN A 185 -7.14 13.18 1.16
CA GLN A 185 -7.19 12.06 0.22
C GLN A 185 -8.21 12.41 -0.89
N PRO A 186 -8.39 11.59 -1.94
CA PRO A 186 -9.39 11.84 -2.98
C PRO A 186 -10.79 12.20 -2.40
N PRO A 187 -11.39 13.35 -2.77
CA PRO A 187 -12.47 13.95 -2.00
C PRO A 187 -13.85 13.31 -2.27
N LEU A 188 -14.11 12.18 -1.61
CA LEU A 188 -15.32 11.37 -1.81
C LEU A 188 -16.41 11.58 -0.75
N LEU A 189 -16.25 12.51 0.20
CA LEU A 189 -17.21 12.73 1.29
C LEU A 189 -18.60 13.11 0.78
N SER A 190 -18.69 13.91 -0.28
CA SER A 190 -19.99 14.29 -0.87
C SER A 190 -20.76 13.09 -1.44
N GLN A 191 -20.05 12.08 -1.94
CA GLN A 191 -20.64 10.84 -2.46
C GLN A 191 -21.09 9.94 -1.31
N MET A 192 -20.34 9.89 -0.21
CA MET A 192 -20.79 9.20 1.02
C MET A 192 -22.07 9.83 1.57
N VAL A 193 -22.14 11.17 1.61
CA VAL A 193 -23.36 11.90 2.00
C VAL A 193 -24.52 11.54 1.08
N ALA A 194 -24.31 11.54 -0.24
CA ALA A 194 -25.34 11.16 -1.20
C ALA A 194 -25.84 9.73 -0.98
N ALA A 195 -24.93 8.77 -0.77
CA ALA A 195 -25.25 7.37 -0.56
C ALA A 195 -26.05 7.14 0.74
N VAL A 196 -25.60 7.70 1.86
CA VAL A 196 -26.32 7.59 3.15
C VAL A 196 -27.66 8.30 3.10
N HIS A 197 -27.72 9.51 2.53
CA HIS A 197 -28.96 10.27 2.43
C HIS A 197 -30.00 9.59 1.54
N ALA A 198 -29.57 8.93 0.46
CA ALA A 198 -30.47 8.13 -0.38
C ALA A 198 -31.03 6.90 0.36
N ALA A 199 -30.23 6.27 1.23
CA ALA A 199 -30.65 5.11 2.01
C ALA A 199 -31.52 5.49 3.24
N ALA A 200 -31.20 6.60 3.89
CA ALA A 200 -31.92 7.11 5.04
C ALA A 200 -31.86 8.66 5.10
N PRO A 201 -32.86 9.35 4.54
CA PRO A 201 -32.92 10.80 4.56
C PRO A 201 -32.95 11.37 5.98
N ASP A 202 -32.00 12.26 6.29
CA ASP A 202 -31.92 12.97 7.56
C ASP A 202 -31.58 14.45 7.28
N PRO A 203 -32.57 15.36 7.32
CA PRO A 203 -32.33 16.78 7.06
C PRO A 203 -31.35 17.47 8.02
N ALA A 204 -31.21 16.96 9.25
CA ALA A 204 -30.27 17.52 10.22
C ALA A 204 -28.83 17.12 9.87
N LEU A 205 -28.62 15.84 9.56
CA LEU A 205 -27.33 15.35 9.06
C LEU A 205 -26.97 16.00 7.73
N LEU A 206 -27.92 16.15 6.80
CA LEU A 206 -27.68 16.79 5.51
C LEU A 206 -27.24 18.25 5.65
N ARG A 207 -27.83 19.00 6.60
CA ARG A 207 -27.41 20.38 6.90
C ARG A 207 -25.99 20.45 7.47
N ARG A 208 -25.63 19.53 8.37
CA ARG A 208 -24.26 19.41 8.87
C ARG A 208 -23.28 19.05 7.75
N ALA A 209 -23.67 18.11 6.90
CA ALA A 209 -22.90 17.70 5.73
C ALA A 209 -22.67 18.86 4.77
N LEU A 210 -23.69 19.65 4.46
CA LEU A 210 -23.59 20.83 3.59
C LEU A 210 -22.56 21.84 4.13
N ALA A 211 -22.53 22.07 5.45
CA ALA A 211 -21.56 22.96 6.07
C ALA A 211 -20.13 22.40 6.00
N ALA A 212 -19.94 21.11 6.28
CA ALA A 212 -18.65 20.44 6.20
C ALA A 212 -18.09 20.42 4.76
N LEU A 213 -18.93 20.08 3.78
CA LEU A 213 -18.55 20.02 2.36
C LEU A 213 -18.13 21.38 1.81
N GLN A 214 -18.76 22.48 2.24
CA GLN A 214 -18.31 23.83 1.86
C GLN A 214 -16.92 24.16 2.42
N LYS A 215 -16.60 23.74 3.65
CA LYS A 215 -15.26 23.89 4.23
C LYS A 215 -14.23 23.08 3.45
N GLU A 216 -14.54 21.81 3.18
CA GLU A 216 -13.65 20.92 2.43
C GLU A 216 -13.44 21.41 0.98
N HIS A 217 -14.49 21.88 0.31
CA HIS A 217 -14.36 22.49 -1.02
C HIS A 217 -13.43 23.70 -0.99
N ALA A 218 -13.54 24.56 0.03
CA ALA A 218 -12.64 25.70 0.21
C ALA A 218 -11.19 25.26 0.43
N TYR A 219 -10.94 24.15 1.13
CA TYR A 219 -9.60 23.55 1.26
C TYR A 219 -9.02 23.19 -0.11
N TRP A 220 -9.78 22.53 -0.98
CA TRP A 220 -9.31 22.10 -2.31
C TRP A 220 -9.20 23.22 -3.35
N THR A 221 -9.91 24.34 -3.15
CA THR A 221 -10.01 25.45 -4.10
C THR A 221 -9.30 26.73 -3.63
N SER A 222 -8.35 26.60 -2.71
CA SER A 222 -7.56 27.72 -2.20
C SER A 222 -6.06 27.40 -2.12
N GLY A 223 -5.27 28.45 -1.87
CA GLY A 223 -3.83 28.34 -1.63
C GLY A 223 -3.07 27.66 -2.77
N ALA A 224 -2.08 26.85 -2.41
CA ALA A 224 -1.22 26.15 -3.36
C ALA A 224 -1.92 25.02 -4.14
N LYS A 225 -3.11 24.60 -3.71
CA LYS A 225 -3.89 23.53 -4.35
C LYS A 225 -4.66 24.03 -5.57
N GLN A 226 -5.11 25.28 -5.58
CA GLN A 226 -5.74 25.88 -6.76
C GLN A 226 -4.67 26.44 -7.71
N VAL A 227 -4.75 26.05 -8.98
CA VAL A 227 -3.90 26.56 -10.05
C VAL A 227 -4.76 27.24 -11.11
N THR A 228 -4.23 28.30 -11.72
CA THR A 228 -4.87 28.99 -12.85
C THR A 228 -4.06 28.72 -14.10
N LEU A 229 -4.70 28.16 -15.12
CA LEU A 229 -4.10 27.74 -16.38
C LEU A 229 -4.71 28.55 -17.53
N LEU A 230 -3.88 28.98 -18.48
CA LEU A 230 -4.35 29.67 -19.68
C LEU A 230 -4.67 28.64 -20.77
N GLY A 231 -5.94 28.43 -21.07
CA GLY A 231 -6.39 27.52 -22.12
C GLY A 231 -6.03 27.99 -23.53
N ALA A 232 -6.06 27.05 -24.49
CA ALA A 232 -5.86 27.36 -25.91
C ALA A 232 -6.97 28.28 -26.47
N ASP A 233 -8.11 28.37 -25.79
CA ASP A 233 -9.21 29.31 -26.04
C ASP A 233 -8.90 30.74 -25.56
N GLY A 234 -7.73 30.98 -24.97
CA GLY A 234 -7.32 32.26 -24.40
C GLY A 234 -7.98 32.58 -23.05
N ARG A 235 -8.75 31.64 -22.48
CA ARG A 235 -9.44 31.84 -21.20
C ARG A 235 -8.61 31.28 -20.05
N GLN A 236 -8.73 31.93 -18.89
CA GLN A 236 -8.17 31.40 -17.66
C GLN A 236 -9.13 30.40 -17.04
N HIS A 237 -8.62 29.20 -16.77
CA HIS A 237 -9.34 28.10 -16.15
C HIS A 237 -8.72 27.79 -14.81
N ARG A 238 -9.55 27.48 -13.81
CA ARG A 238 -9.08 27.12 -12.46
C ARG A 238 -9.31 25.64 -12.23
N LEU A 239 -8.24 24.94 -11.89
CA LEU A 239 -8.25 23.52 -11.52
C LEU A 239 -7.50 23.35 -10.20
N SER A 240 -7.62 22.16 -9.62
CA SER A 240 -6.96 21.79 -8.38
C SER A 240 -5.87 20.74 -8.62
N ARG A 241 -4.87 20.71 -7.74
CA ARG A 241 -3.83 19.68 -7.66
C ARG A 241 -3.66 19.16 -6.24
N TYR A 242 -3.12 17.95 -6.11
CA TYR A 242 -2.61 17.46 -4.84
C TYR A 242 -1.37 18.27 -4.45
N CYS A 243 -1.37 18.77 -3.23
CA CYS A 243 -0.30 19.61 -2.69
C CYS A 243 -0.42 19.61 -1.17
N ALA A 244 0.18 18.63 -0.51
CA ALA A 244 0.24 18.50 0.93
C ALA A 244 0.95 19.71 1.57
N ASP A 245 0.51 20.15 2.75
CA ASP A 245 1.19 21.15 3.56
C ASP A 245 2.29 20.48 4.40
N TRP A 246 3.21 19.79 3.72
CA TRP A 246 4.26 18.99 4.34
C TRP A 246 5.53 19.05 3.49
N ASN A 247 6.68 19.32 4.10
CA ASN A 247 7.97 19.42 3.40
C ASN A 247 9.11 18.80 4.22
N GLN A 248 8.78 17.77 4.99
CA GLN A 248 9.68 16.99 5.84
C GLN A 248 9.39 15.51 5.57
N PRO A 249 10.26 14.57 5.98
CA PRO A 249 9.93 13.15 5.90
C PRO A 249 8.60 12.86 6.59
N ARG A 250 7.74 12.07 5.94
CA ARG A 250 6.46 11.59 6.49
C ARG A 250 6.74 10.79 7.77
N PRO A 251 6.08 11.06 8.91
CA PRO A 251 6.34 10.30 10.14
C PRO A 251 6.19 8.78 9.94
N GLU A 252 5.10 8.35 9.31
CA GLU A 252 4.78 6.94 9.05
C GLU A 252 5.69 6.22 8.06
N SER A 253 6.50 6.97 7.30
CA SER A 253 7.48 6.47 6.32
C SER A 253 8.81 7.23 6.43
N TYR A 254 9.22 7.53 7.67
CA TYR A 254 10.30 8.50 7.93
C TYR A 254 11.63 8.07 7.29
N ARG A 255 11.99 6.79 7.43
CA ARG A 255 13.29 6.29 6.95
C ARG A 255 13.31 6.18 5.44
N GLU A 256 12.19 5.76 4.87
CA GLU A 256 11.96 5.60 3.45
C GLU A 256 12.07 6.96 2.74
N ASP A 257 11.44 8.01 3.30
CA ASP A 257 11.53 9.38 2.77
C ASP A 257 12.92 9.99 2.93
N VAL A 258 13.63 9.71 4.02
CA VAL A 258 15.02 10.14 4.21
C VAL A 258 15.94 9.47 3.19
N ALA A 259 15.83 8.15 3.03
CA ALA A 259 16.62 7.38 2.08
C ALA A 259 16.37 7.84 0.63
N THR A 260 15.12 8.10 0.27
CA THR A 260 14.75 8.57 -1.08
C THR A 260 15.35 9.94 -1.40
N ALA A 261 15.58 10.78 -0.39
CA ALA A 261 16.19 12.11 -0.54
C ALA A 261 17.73 12.11 -0.41
N GLU A 262 18.37 10.95 -0.25
CA GLU A 262 19.82 10.87 -0.14
C GLU A 262 20.52 11.47 -1.37
N GLY A 263 21.58 12.26 -1.13
CA GLY A 263 22.33 12.95 -2.17
C GLY A 263 21.69 14.26 -2.68
N LEU A 264 20.47 14.59 -2.28
CA LEU A 264 19.85 15.88 -2.61
C LEU A 264 20.28 16.99 -1.65
N ASP A 265 20.33 18.23 -2.16
CA ASP A 265 20.44 19.40 -1.29
C ASP A 265 19.14 19.62 -0.48
N GLU A 266 19.22 20.42 0.58
CA GLU A 266 18.07 20.63 1.49
C GLU A 266 16.84 21.18 0.77
N ALA A 267 17.02 22.04 -0.23
CA ALA A 267 15.90 22.65 -0.95
C ALA A 267 15.20 21.62 -1.86
N ALA A 268 15.99 20.76 -2.53
CA ALA A 268 15.51 19.65 -3.34
C ALA A 268 14.84 18.58 -2.48
N ALA A 269 15.44 18.20 -1.34
CA ALA A 269 14.85 17.25 -0.39
C ALA A 269 13.49 17.75 0.12
N ARG A 270 13.37 19.02 0.52
CA ARG A 270 12.10 19.63 0.95
C ARG A 270 11.04 19.72 -0.16
N ARG A 271 11.45 19.81 -1.43
CA ARG A 271 10.51 19.71 -2.56
C ARG A 271 10.04 18.27 -2.72
N LEU A 272 10.98 17.32 -2.79
CA LEU A 272 10.69 15.90 -2.90
C LEU A 272 9.77 15.39 -1.78
N TRP A 273 10.05 15.71 -0.51
CA TRP A 273 9.18 15.30 0.60
C TRP A 273 7.74 15.84 0.49
N ARG A 274 7.57 17.01 -0.12
CA ARG A 274 6.24 17.54 -0.41
C ARG A 274 5.55 16.79 -1.53
N ASP A 275 6.29 16.44 -2.58
CA ASP A 275 5.78 15.63 -3.68
C ASP A 275 5.41 14.21 -3.23
N LEU A 276 6.20 13.61 -2.34
CA LEU A 276 5.90 12.31 -1.71
C LEU A 276 4.64 12.38 -0.83
N ALA A 277 4.55 13.37 0.06
CA ALA A 277 3.34 13.59 0.86
C ALA A 277 2.11 13.92 0.00
N SER A 278 2.29 14.61 -1.13
CA SER A 278 1.21 14.90 -2.09
C SER A 278 0.81 13.67 -2.90
N ALA A 279 1.73 12.74 -3.19
CA ALA A 279 1.37 11.45 -3.78
C ALA A 279 0.53 10.62 -2.80
N ALA A 280 0.87 10.63 -1.50
CA ALA A 280 0.00 10.03 -0.47
C ALA A 280 -1.36 10.75 -0.37
N GLU A 281 -1.42 12.07 -0.57
CA GLU A 281 -2.68 12.82 -0.66
C GLU A 281 -3.53 12.40 -1.89
N SER A 282 -2.90 11.88 -2.94
CA SER A 282 -3.63 11.37 -4.11
C SER A 282 -4.24 9.98 -3.88
N GLY A 283 -3.84 9.30 -2.81
CA GLY A 283 -4.15 7.87 -2.59
C GLY A 283 -3.33 6.91 -3.46
N TRP A 284 -2.47 7.42 -4.36
CA TRP A 284 -1.63 6.67 -5.28
C TRP A 284 -0.14 6.78 -4.91
N ASP A 285 0.21 6.44 -3.67
CA ASP A 285 1.58 6.35 -3.15
C ASP A 285 2.14 4.92 -3.30
N PHE A 286 2.95 4.59 -4.30
CA PHE A 286 3.42 5.46 -5.39
C PHE A 286 3.16 4.85 -6.77
N SER A 287 3.31 5.70 -7.79
CA SER A 287 2.97 5.39 -9.18
C SER A 287 3.86 6.19 -10.13
N SER A 288 4.21 5.58 -11.26
CA SER A 288 4.86 6.19 -12.43
C SER A 288 4.14 7.46 -12.89
N ARG A 289 2.83 7.56 -12.64
CA ARG A 289 1.99 8.75 -12.85
C ARG A 289 2.60 10.03 -12.27
N TRP A 290 3.31 9.91 -11.14
CA TRP A 290 3.91 11.05 -10.43
C TRP A 290 5.41 11.21 -10.68
N LEU A 291 6.06 10.26 -11.33
CA LEU A 291 7.52 10.20 -11.48
C LEU A 291 7.95 10.89 -12.78
N ALA A 292 8.90 11.82 -12.70
CA ALA A 292 9.35 12.55 -13.88
C ALA A 292 10.08 11.69 -14.91
N ASP A 293 10.81 10.69 -14.45
CA ASP A 293 11.49 9.68 -15.28
C ASP A 293 10.67 8.39 -15.46
N GLY A 294 9.47 8.33 -14.88
CA GLY A 294 8.59 7.17 -14.90
C GLY A 294 9.08 5.97 -14.10
N ARG A 295 10.14 6.10 -13.29
CA ARG A 295 10.79 4.96 -12.61
C ARG A 295 11.18 5.24 -11.16
N SER A 296 11.85 6.34 -10.87
CA SER A 296 12.50 6.57 -9.58
C SER A 296 11.67 7.49 -8.68
N LEU A 297 11.47 7.08 -7.42
CA LEU A 297 10.78 7.89 -6.41
C LEU A 297 11.44 9.25 -6.17
N ALA A 298 12.76 9.34 -6.30
CA ALA A 298 13.49 10.61 -6.19
C ALA A 298 13.11 11.64 -7.28
N SER A 299 12.46 11.20 -8.37
CA SER A 299 11.94 12.07 -9.43
C SER A 299 10.46 12.46 -9.26
N CYS A 300 9.86 12.11 -8.12
CA CYS A 300 8.46 12.42 -7.81
C CYS A 300 8.19 13.93 -7.91
N ARG A 301 7.13 14.28 -8.65
CA ARG A 301 6.76 15.67 -8.97
C ARG A 301 5.25 15.90 -8.89
N THR A 302 4.58 15.24 -7.94
CA THR A 302 3.11 15.25 -7.79
C THR A 302 2.52 16.67 -7.79
N THR A 303 3.17 17.62 -7.12
CA THR A 303 2.71 19.00 -7.04
C THR A 303 2.82 19.76 -8.37
N ALA A 304 3.56 19.26 -9.35
CA ALA A 304 3.59 19.81 -10.71
C ALA A 304 2.47 19.24 -11.61
N VAL A 305 1.68 18.28 -11.11
CA VAL A 305 0.61 17.62 -11.87
C VAL A 305 -0.74 18.23 -11.51
N VAL A 306 -1.56 18.50 -12.52
CA VAL A 306 -3.00 18.81 -12.37
C VAL A 306 -3.76 17.55 -12.76
N PRO A 307 -4.22 16.76 -11.78
CA PRO A 307 -4.68 15.42 -12.03
C PRO A 307 -6.17 15.40 -12.35
N VAL A 308 -6.54 14.54 -13.30
CA VAL A 308 -7.91 14.48 -13.84
C VAL A 308 -8.93 13.95 -12.84
N ASP A 309 -8.55 12.95 -12.05
CA ASP A 309 -9.39 12.35 -11.01
C ASP A 309 -9.79 13.37 -9.94
N LEU A 310 -8.85 14.13 -9.38
CA LEU A 310 -9.17 15.16 -8.38
C LEU A 310 -10.19 16.16 -8.92
N ASN A 311 -9.99 16.65 -10.14
CA ASN A 311 -10.87 17.65 -10.72
C ASN A 311 -12.24 17.07 -11.08
N ALA A 312 -12.31 15.81 -11.52
CA ALA A 312 -13.57 15.11 -11.73
C ALA A 312 -14.34 14.92 -10.40
N MET A 313 -13.65 14.51 -9.33
CA MET A 313 -14.27 14.34 -8.01
C MET A 313 -14.74 15.67 -7.41
N LEU A 314 -13.98 16.76 -7.60
CA LEU A 314 -14.41 18.09 -7.17
C LEU A 314 -15.61 18.61 -7.97
N TYR A 315 -15.70 18.30 -9.27
CA TYR A 315 -16.89 18.59 -10.05
C TYR A 315 -18.12 17.88 -9.47
N GLN A 316 -17.98 16.59 -9.17
CA GLN A 316 -19.06 15.81 -8.56
C GLN A 316 -19.43 16.34 -7.16
N MET A 317 -18.44 16.76 -6.36
CA MET A 317 -18.67 17.43 -5.08
C MET A 317 -19.46 18.74 -5.26
N GLU A 318 -19.12 19.56 -6.24
CA GLU A 318 -19.82 20.81 -6.52
C GLU A 318 -21.28 20.56 -6.94
N CYS A 319 -21.52 19.55 -7.79
CA CYS A 319 -22.87 19.09 -8.15
C CYS A 319 -23.66 18.60 -6.93
N ASN A 320 -23.04 17.79 -6.06
CA ASN A 320 -23.67 17.26 -4.85
C ASN A 320 -24.02 18.37 -3.87
N ILE A 321 -23.11 19.31 -3.61
CA ILE A 321 -23.35 20.48 -2.75
C ILE A 321 -24.53 21.29 -3.29
N ALA A 322 -24.58 21.53 -4.60
CA ALA A 322 -25.70 22.23 -5.21
C ALA A 322 -27.03 21.50 -4.98
N GLY A 323 -27.07 20.19 -5.22
CA GLY A 323 -28.28 19.37 -5.01
C GLY A 323 -28.73 19.29 -3.55
N PHE A 324 -27.79 19.17 -2.60
CA PHE A 324 -28.11 19.18 -1.17
C PHE A 324 -28.63 20.55 -0.71
N ALA A 325 -28.03 21.64 -1.20
CA ALA A 325 -28.48 22.99 -0.93
C ALA A 325 -29.90 23.23 -1.46
N GLU A 326 -30.25 22.74 -2.65
CA GLU A 326 -31.63 22.82 -3.17
C GLU A 326 -32.63 22.09 -2.28
N GLN A 327 -32.31 20.87 -1.85
CA GLN A 327 -33.18 20.10 -0.96
C GLN A 327 -33.42 20.79 0.39
N LEU A 328 -32.44 21.56 0.87
CA LEU A 328 -32.52 22.33 2.12
C LEU A 328 -33.11 23.73 1.94
N GLY A 329 -33.41 24.17 0.70
CA GLY A 329 -33.90 25.51 0.40
C GLY A 329 -32.82 26.61 0.37
N GLU A 330 -31.54 26.25 0.40
CA GLU A 330 -30.37 27.14 0.39
C GLU A 330 -30.05 27.62 -1.05
N THR A 331 -30.98 28.37 -1.65
CA THR A 331 -30.96 28.73 -3.08
C THR A 331 -29.70 29.48 -3.54
N ALA A 332 -29.13 30.34 -2.69
CA ALA A 332 -27.91 31.07 -3.00
C ALA A 332 -26.69 30.15 -3.08
N VAL A 333 -26.56 29.21 -2.12
CA VAL A 333 -25.50 28.19 -2.11
C VAL A 333 -25.64 27.30 -3.33
N ALA A 334 -26.86 26.84 -3.62
CA ALA A 334 -27.14 26.02 -4.80
C ALA A 334 -26.73 26.71 -6.11
N ALA A 335 -27.06 27.99 -6.27
CA ALA A 335 -26.69 28.76 -7.46
C ALA A 335 -25.18 28.96 -7.59
N ALA A 336 -24.48 29.28 -6.49
CA ALA A 336 -23.03 29.43 -6.49
C ALA A 336 -22.31 28.13 -6.86
N PHE A 337 -22.71 27.00 -6.27
CA PHE A 337 -22.09 25.71 -6.57
C PHE A 337 -22.43 25.17 -7.96
N ARG A 338 -23.59 25.51 -8.55
CA ARG A 338 -23.83 25.28 -9.99
C ARG A 338 -22.84 26.05 -10.86
N GLN A 339 -22.51 27.29 -10.51
CA GLN A 339 -21.51 28.07 -11.26
C GLN A 339 -20.11 27.47 -11.11
N HIS A 340 -19.74 27.01 -9.91
CA HIS A 340 -18.47 26.30 -9.68
C HIS A 340 -18.39 25.03 -10.52
N ALA A 341 -19.42 24.17 -10.47
CA ALA A 341 -19.48 22.94 -11.26
C ALA A 341 -19.38 23.22 -12.76
N ALA A 342 -20.14 24.20 -13.27
CA ALA A 342 -20.11 24.56 -14.70
C ALA A 342 -18.73 25.10 -15.13
N ALA A 343 -18.09 25.93 -14.30
CA ALA A 343 -16.75 26.45 -14.58
C ALA A 343 -15.70 25.33 -14.57
N ARG A 344 -15.78 24.39 -13.62
CA ARG A 344 -14.85 23.26 -13.54
C ARG A 344 -15.04 22.29 -14.68
N LEU A 345 -16.28 21.99 -15.06
CA LEU A 345 -16.56 21.13 -16.22
C LEU A 345 -15.97 21.71 -17.50
N ALA A 346 -16.20 23.02 -17.73
CA ALA A 346 -15.61 23.72 -18.87
C ALA A 346 -14.07 23.68 -18.85
N ALA A 347 -13.46 23.78 -17.67
CA ALA A 347 -12.00 23.65 -17.51
C ALA A 347 -11.51 22.22 -17.80
N ILE A 348 -12.20 21.18 -17.31
CA ILE A 348 -11.88 19.76 -17.59
C ILE A 348 -11.93 19.51 -19.10
N ASP A 349 -12.98 19.96 -19.78
CA ASP A 349 -13.14 19.78 -21.22
C ASP A 349 -12.11 20.58 -22.03
N ALA A 350 -11.78 21.80 -21.61
CA ALA A 350 -10.83 22.64 -22.33
C ALA A 350 -9.37 22.21 -22.15
N LEU A 351 -9.03 21.63 -21.00
CA LEU A 351 -7.63 21.41 -20.59
C LEU A 351 -7.24 19.95 -20.43
N LEU A 352 -8.13 19.09 -19.94
CA LEU A 352 -7.80 17.71 -19.60
C LEU A 352 -8.27 16.72 -20.65
N TRP A 353 -9.25 17.07 -21.49
CA TRP A 353 -9.69 16.21 -22.59
C TRP A 353 -8.69 16.22 -23.76
N ASP A 354 -8.21 15.06 -24.15
CA ASP A 354 -7.44 14.85 -25.38
C ASP A 354 -8.33 14.19 -26.44
N GLY A 355 -8.87 15.01 -27.32
CA GLY A 355 -9.76 14.55 -28.40
C GLY A 355 -9.07 13.62 -29.41
N SER A 356 -7.73 13.62 -29.49
CA SER A 356 -7.00 12.76 -30.43
C SER A 356 -6.92 11.31 -29.95
N SER A 357 -6.74 11.10 -28.65
CA SER A 357 -6.77 9.77 -28.03
C SER A 357 -8.16 9.39 -27.49
N GLY A 358 -9.09 10.34 -27.42
CA GLY A 358 -10.45 10.13 -26.93
C GLY A 358 -10.49 9.80 -25.45
N GLN A 359 -9.58 10.35 -24.66
CA GLN A 359 -9.51 10.15 -23.20
C GLN A 359 -9.14 11.46 -22.53
N TRP A 360 -9.37 11.56 -21.23
CA TRP A 360 -8.79 12.64 -20.44
C TRP A 360 -7.35 12.27 -20.05
N ARG A 361 -6.54 13.29 -19.75
CA ARG A 361 -5.14 13.15 -19.34
C ARG A 361 -4.85 14.15 -18.23
N ASP A 362 -3.96 13.75 -17.32
CA ASP A 362 -3.38 14.70 -16.37
C ASP A 362 -2.60 15.77 -17.13
N LEU A 363 -2.50 16.97 -16.57
CA LEU A 363 -1.60 18.00 -17.08
C LEU A 363 -0.33 18.09 -16.25
N ILE A 364 0.80 18.17 -16.93
CA ILE A 364 2.10 18.47 -16.34
C ILE A 364 2.39 19.94 -16.56
N MET A 365 2.44 20.71 -15.48
CA MET A 365 2.83 22.12 -15.53
C MET A 365 4.33 22.25 -15.78
N GLY A 366 4.71 23.19 -16.63
CA GLY A 366 6.11 23.60 -16.82
C GLY A 366 6.65 24.30 -15.57
N GLU A 367 7.98 24.39 -15.47
CA GLU A 367 8.57 25.25 -14.45
C GLU A 367 8.15 26.71 -14.67
N PRO A 368 7.93 27.49 -13.60
CA PRO A 368 7.67 28.92 -13.76
C PRO A 368 8.81 29.55 -14.56
N GLU A 369 8.49 30.26 -15.65
CA GLU A 369 9.50 31.07 -16.33
C GLU A 369 10.15 31.98 -15.29
N ALA A 370 11.45 31.80 -15.06
CA ALA A 370 12.21 32.70 -14.21
C ALA A 370 12.05 34.11 -14.79
N GLN A 371 11.37 35.00 -14.06
CA GLN A 371 11.25 36.41 -14.44
C GLN A 371 12.66 36.94 -14.70
N GLY A 372 12.89 37.36 -15.94
CA GLY A 372 14.21 37.37 -16.56
C GLY A 372 15.32 38.06 -15.77
N GLN A 373 16.47 37.39 -15.71
CA GLN A 373 17.73 38.11 -15.79
C GLN A 373 17.82 38.73 -17.19
N PRO A 374 18.18 40.03 -17.33
CA PRO A 374 18.27 40.64 -18.64
C PRO A 374 19.38 39.96 -19.44
N SER A 375 18.99 39.20 -20.47
CA SER A 375 19.93 38.58 -21.39
C SER A 375 20.66 39.66 -22.16
N SER A 376 21.95 39.84 -21.89
CA SER A 376 22.84 40.62 -22.73
C SER A 376 23.24 39.78 -23.95
N LYS A 377 22.62 40.04 -25.10
CA LYS A 377 23.19 39.78 -26.43
C LYS A 377 22.58 40.72 -27.47
N PRO A 378 23.37 41.15 -28.48
CA PRO A 378 23.17 42.41 -29.18
C PRO A 378 22.10 42.32 -30.26
N ALA A 379 21.27 43.36 -30.35
CA ALA A 379 20.30 43.55 -31.41
C ALA A 379 20.98 43.94 -32.72
N SER A 380 20.68 43.20 -33.80
CA SER A 380 20.82 43.69 -35.16
C SER A 380 19.61 44.57 -35.50
N ALA A 381 19.90 45.80 -35.90
CA ALA A 381 18.92 46.84 -36.18
C ALA A 381 18.09 46.60 -37.46
N SER A 382 16.82 46.98 -37.41
CA SER A 382 16.15 47.67 -38.52
C SER A 382 15.06 48.59 -37.96
N ALA A 383 15.15 49.86 -38.30
CA ALA A 383 14.36 50.98 -37.78
C ALA A 383 13.02 51.19 -38.52
N ALA A 384 12.04 51.77 -37.81
CA ALA A 384 11.22 52.94 -38.19
C ALA A 384 10.10 53.13 -37.12
N VAL A 385 10.14 54.16 -36.26
CA VAL A 385 9.50 55.51 -36.41
C VAL A 385 7.98 55.42 -36.22
N GLU A 386 7.23 56.18 -35.41
CA GLU A 386 7.36 57.28 -34.44
C GLU A 386 5.97 57.29 -33.74
N GLY A 387 5.81 57.54 -32.43
CA GLY A 387 5.53 58.89 -31.95
C GLY A 387 4.79 58.90 -30.60
N SER A 388 5.54 59.30 -29.56
CA SER A 388 5.25 60.30 -28.49
C SER A 388 3.99 60.28 -27.58
N PRO A 389 4.11 60.83 -26.34
CA PRO A 389 3.47 60.34 -25.11
C PRO A 389 2.63 61.47 -24.38
N PRO A 390 2.59 61.63 -23.04
CA PRO A 390 1.75 60.92 -22.05
C PRO A 390 0.98 61.82 -21.02
N ALA A 391 0.18 61.15 -20.17
CA ALA A 391 -0.12 61.45 -18.72
C ALA A 391 -1.01 62.68 -18.36
N PRO A 392 -1.46 62.89 -17.09
CA PRO A 392 -1.46 62.03 -15.88
C PRO A 392 -2.81 61.98 -15.10
N ALA A 393 -2.76 61.21 -14.00
CA ALA A 393 -3.74 61.03 -12.94
C ALA A 393 -4.11 62.30 -12.13
N LEU A 394 -5.26 62.22 -11.42
CA LEU A 394 -5.59 63.08 -10.28
C LEU A 394 -6.36 62.27 -9.22
N ALA A 395 -5.84 62.31 -8.00
CA ALA A 395 -6.42 61.80 -6.77
C ALA A 395 -7.15 62.93 -6.02
N VAL A 396 -8.23 62.63 -5.28
CA VAL A 396 -8.71 63.46 -4.16
C VAL A 396 -9.37 62.60 -3.08
N ALA A 397 -9.13 63.00 -1.82
CA ALA A 397 -9.47 62.39 -0.54
C ALA A 397 -10.75 62.97 0.13
N GLY A 398 -11.14 62.40 1.28
CA GLY A 398 -12.04 62.99 2.30
C GLY A 398 -13.00 61.95 2.91
N SER A 399 -12.80 61.37 4.10
CA SER A 399 -12.92 61.87 5.50
C SER A 399 -14.33 61.88 6.13
N ALA A 400 -14.49 61.05 7.17
CA ALA A 400 -15.07 61.33 8.51
C ALA A 400 -16.57 61.07 8.87
N ARG A 401 -16.73 60.10 9.81
CA ARG A 401 -17.46 60.07 11.10
C ARG A 401 -19.01 60.03 11.20
N GLY A 402 -19.52 59.07 11.99
CA GLY A 402 -20.81 59.19 12.73
C GLY A 402 -21.47 57.90 13.24
N ALA A 403 -21.27 57.59 14.53
CA ALA A 403 -21.85 56.62 15.49
C ALA A 403 -23.17 55.81 15.28
N ALA A 404 -23.06 54.52 15.69
CA ALA A 404 -23.90 53.69 16.60
C ALA A 404 -25.30 53.11 16.23
N ALA A 405 -25.36 51.75 16.22
CA ALA A 405 -26.25 50.84 17.00
C ALA A 405 -27.01 49.74 16.21
N SER A 406 -26.72 48.49 16.59
CA SER A 406 -27.45 47.20 16.49
C SER A 406 -28.32 46.85 15.27
N GLU A 407 -27.86 45.85 14.50
CA GLU A 407 -28.65 44.66 14.09
C GLU A 407 -27.72 43.69 13.33
N LEU A 408 -27.83 42.38 13.64
CA LEU A 408 -27.03 41.32 13.04
C LEU A 408 -27.49 41.08 11.58
N GLN A 409 -26.72 41.61 10.63
CA GLN A 409 -26.78 41.25 9.20
C GLN A 409 -25.57 40.38 8.80
N PRO A 410 -25.72 39.48 7.81
CA PRO A 410 -24.64 38.60 7.36
C PRO A 410 -23.49 39.40 6.72
N PRO A 411 -22.22 38.97 6.85
CA PRO A 411 -21.09 39.76 6.40
C PRO A 411 -21.03 39.86 4.88
N SER A 412 -20.92 41.10 4.39
CA SER A 412 -20.59 41.42 2.99
C SER A 412 -19.09 41.22 2.75
N PRO A 413 -18.67 40.85 1.52
CA PRO A 413 -17.29 40.47 1.24
C PRO A 413 -16.38 41.69 1.10
N GLY A 414 -15.50 41.89 2.07
CA GLY A 414 -14.39 42.83 1.96
C GLY A 414 -13.91 43.33 3.31
N GLU A 415 -12.93 42.62 3.89
CA GLU A 415 -11.78 43.16 4.65
C GLU A 415 -10.98 42.01 5.28
N ILE A 416 -10.10 41.40 4.48
CA ILE A 416 -8.82 40.86 4.96
C ILE A 416 -7.74 41.68 4.26
N ALA A 417 -7.58 42.93 4.69
CA ALA A 417 -6.46 43.76 4.28
C ALA A 417 -5.29 43.46 5.23
N GLY A 418 -4.44 42.52 4.83
CA GLY A 418 -3.29 42.08 5.62
C GLY A 418 -2.34 41.12 4.92
N ALA A 419 -2.23 41.19 3.59
CA ALA A 419 -1.10 40.65 2.82
C ALA A 419 -1.10 41.31 1.43
N ALA A 420 -0.18 42.24 1.20
CA ALA A 420 0.02 42.78 -0.13
C ALA A 420 0.70 41.73 -1.02
N GLY A 421 -0.05 41.26 -2.03
CA GLY A 421 0.42 41.12 -3.41
C GLY A 421 1.31 39.93 -3.79
N VAL A 422 0.71 38.91 -4.41
CA VAL A 422 0.99 38.49 -5.82
C VAL A 422 -0.33 37.91 -6.36
N ALA A 423 -0.82 38.36 -7.52
CA ALA A 423 -1.91 37.65 -8.20
C ALA A 423 -1.41 36.22 -8.51
N PRO A 424 -2.20 35.15 -8.30
CA PRO A 424 -1.73 33.79 -8.54
C PRO A 424 -1.17 33.69 -9.96
N ALA A 425 0.07 33.24 -10.08
CA ALA A 425 0.75 33.13 -11.36
C ALA A 425 -0.09 32.27 -12.30
N VAL A 426 -0.44 32.81 -13.46
CA VAL A 426 -1.15 32.07 -14.50
C VAL A 426 -0.14 31.18 -15.19
N CYS A 427 -0.35 29.87 -15.15
CA CYS A 427 0.48 28.90 -15.82
C CYS A 427 0.10 28.84 -17.31
N SER A 428 1.01 29.27 -18.18
CA SER A 428 0.86 29.26 -19.64
C SER A 428 1.62 28.13 -20.33
N SER A 429 2.48 27.40 -19.59
CA SER A 429 3.28 26.30 -20.10
C SER A 429 2.88 25.00 -19.41
N TYR A 430 2.30 24.07 -20.16
CA TYR A 430 1.90 22.76 -19.68
C TYR A 430 1.78 21.79 -20.85
N ARG A 431 1.74 20.49 -20.57
CA ARG A 431 1.45 19.44 -21.55
C ARG A 431 0.58 18.34 -20.94
N HIS A 432 -0.13 17.60 -21.77
CA HIS A 432 -0.75 16.35 -21.32
C HIS A 432 0.33 15.34 -20.91
N SER A 433 0.04 14.58 -19.85
CA SER A 433 0.86 13.46 -19.44
C SER A 433 0.79 12.34 -20.48
N ASP A 434 1.94 11.74 -20.77
CA ASP A 434 2.04 10.56 -21.65
C ASP A 434 1.65 9.28 -20.90
N VAL A 435 1.60 9.31 -19.56
CA VAL A 435 1.21 8.16 -18.74
C VAL A 435 -0.27 7.84 -18.94
N VAL A 436 -0.54 6.64 -19.43
CA VAL A 436 -1.89 6.06 -19.47
C VAL A 436 -2.20 5.49 -18.09
N ALA A 437 -3.11 6.13 -17.37
CA ALA A 437 -3.52 5.71 -16.03
C ALA A 437 -5.03 5.47 -15.99
N ALA A 438 -5.49 4.47 -15.23
CA ALA A 438 -6.91 4.15 -15.09
C ALA A 438 -7.76 5.36 -14.63
N SER A 439 -7.17 6.28 -13.87
CA SER A 439 -7.77 7.56 -13.47
C SER A 439 -8.20 8.45 -14.66
N ASN A 440 -7.63 8.27 -15.85
CA ASN A 440 -7.98 9.00 -17.07
C ASN A 440 -9.45 8.85 -17.48
N TRP A 441 -10.16 7.83 -16.99
CA TRP A 441 -11.57 7.59 -17.29
C TRP A 441 -12.51 7.82 -16.10
N LEU A 442 -12.00 8.25 -14.94
CA LEU A 442 -12.83 8.66 -13.79
C LEU A 442 -13.79 9.83 -14.08
N PRO A 443 -13.54 10.74 -15.04
CA PRO A 443 -14.56 11.70 -15.48
C PRO A 443 -15.90 11.06 -15.90
N LEU A 444 -15.91 9.80 -16.38
CA LEU A 444 -17.17 9.07 -16.64
C LEU A 444 -17.95 8.80 -15.35
N TYR A 445 -17.26 8.35 -14.30
CA TYR A 445 -17.84 8.09 -12.99
C TYR A 445 -18.39 9.37 -12.33
N CYS A 446 -17.64 10.46 -12.44
CA CYS A 446 -18.01 11.74 -11.85
C CYS A 446 -19.05 12.53 -12.66
N GLY A 447 -19.52 12.00 -13.79
CA GLY A 447 -20.54 12.63 -14.62
C GLY A 447 -20.05 13.86 -15.41
N CYS A 448 -18.75 13.93 -15.71
CA CYS A 448 -18.17 15.00 -16.53
C CYS A 448 -18.52 14.83 -18.02
N ALA A 449 -18.78 13.60 -18.48
CA ALA A 449 -19.33 13.39 -19.82
C ALA A 449 -20.83 13.10 -19.74
N GLN A 450 -21.62 13.80 -20.56
CA GLN A 450 -23.04 13.52 -20.66
C GLN A 450 -23.27 12.08 -21.16
N ALA A 451 -24.19 11.35 -20.51
CA ALA A 451 -24.53 9.99 -20.90
C ALA A 451 -24.98 9.89 -22.36
N GLY A 452 -24.42 8.94 -23.10
CA GLY A 452 -24.71 8.74 -24.53
C GLY A 452 -24.10 9.78 -25.47
N SER A 453 -23.29 10.72 -24.97
CA SER A 453 -22.57 11.68 -25.83
C SER A 453 -21.46 11.01 -26.63
N SER A 454 -21.02 11.67 -27.71
CA SER A 454 -19.87 11.23 -28.50
C SER A 454 -18.57 11.22 -27.69
N GLN A 455 -18.41 12.14 -26.73
CA GLN A 455 -17.27 12.17 -25.82
C GLN A 455 -17.26 10.94 -24.91
N ALA A 456 -18.41 10.59 -24.31
CA ALA A 456 -18.54 9.38 -23.49
C ALA A 456 -18.28 8.10 -24.30
N ALA A 457 -18.81 8.02 -25.53
CA ALA A 457 -18.54 6.89 -26.43
C ALA A 457 -17.05 6.79 -26.80
N ALA A 458 -16.40 7.91 -27.13
CA ALA A 458 -14.96 7.96 -27.42
C ALA A 458 -14.12 7.52 -26.21
N ALA A 459 -14.49 7.94 -25.01
CA ALA A 459 -13.85 7.54 -23.76
C ALA A 459 -13.97 6.04 -23.48
N VAL A 460 -15.16 5.45 -23.66
CA VAL A 460 -15.33 3.99 -23.50
C VAL A 460 -14.52 3.23 -24.55
N ALA A 461 -14.52 3.71 -25.80
CA ALA A 461 -13.75 3.09 -26.88
C ALA A 461 -12.24 3.19 -26.64
N SER A 462 -11.74 4.31 -26.10
CA SER A 462 -10.32 4.47 -25.75
C SER A 462 -9.93 3.62 -24.54
N LEU A 463 -10.78 3.48 -23.53
CA LEU A 463 -10.55 2.58 -22.39
C LEU A 463 -10.36 1.13 -22.86
N ARG A 464 -11.21 0.66 -23.79
CA ARG A 464 -11.10 -0.70 -24.36
C ARG A 464 -9.76 -0.96 -25.05
N ARG A 465 -9.17 0.07 -25.68
CA ARG A 465 -7.88 -0.03 -26.39
C ARG A 465 -6.68 0.46 -25.57
N SER A 466 -6.90 0.81 -24.30
CA SER A 466 -5.87 1.42 -23.44
C SER A 466 -4.72 0.47 -23.08
N GLY A 467 -4.95 -0.84 -23.15
CA GLY A 467 -4.04 -1.84 -22.58
C GLY A 467 -4.17 -2.03 -21.07
N LEU A 468 -5.05 -1.31 -20.38
CA LEU A 468 -5.27 -1.49 -18.93
C LEU A 468 -6.19 -2.66 -18.60
N LEU A 469 -7.06 -3.07 -19.54
CA LEU A 469 -7.99 -4.17 -19.34
C LEU A 469 -7.25 -5.50 -19.53
N GLN A 470 -7.03 -6.22 -18.43
CA GLN A 470 -6.25 -7.46 -18.40
C GLN A 470 -7.13 -8.67 -18.10
N ALA A 471 -6.53 -9.87 -18.03
CA ALA A 471 -7.27 -11.12 -17.92
C ALA A 471 -8.02 -11.28 -16.59
N ALA A 472 -7.49 -10.74 -15.50
CA ALA A 472 -8.01 -10.88 -14.14
C ALA A 472 -8.45 -9.55 -13.50
N GLY A 473 -8.21 -8.41 -14.16
CA GLY A 473 -8.64 -7.11 -13.64
C GLY A 473 -8.25 -5.94 -14.53
N VAL A 474 -8.37 -4.74 -13.97
CA VAL A 474 -7.96 -3.49 -14.63
C VAL A 474 -6.67 -3.01 -13.99
N ALA A 475 -5.57 -3.05 -14.73
CA ALA A 475 -4.30 -2.48 -14.31
C ALA A 475 -4.44 -0.96 -14.12
N VAL A 476 -3.71 -0.39 -13.16
CA VAL A 476 -3.81 1.04 -12.84
C VAL A 476 -2.95 1.93 -13.73
N THR A 477 -1.83 1.42 -14.26
CA THR A 477 -1.01 2.03 -15.31
C THR A 477 -0.46 0.94 -16.24
N LEU A 478 0.35 1.32 -17.24
CA LEU A 478 1.08 0.40 -18.12
C LEU A 478 2.57 0.29 -17.78
N SER A 479 3.03 0.95 -16.72
CA SER A 479 4.45 1.04 -16.36
C SER A 479 4.78 0.01 -15.30
N GLU A 480 5.80 -0.81 -15.51
CA GLU A 480 6.33 -1.74 -14.51
C GLU A 480 7.49 -1.07 -13.74
N THR A 481 7.19 -0.53 -12.57
CA THR A 481 8.16 0.23 -11.75
C THR A 481 8.52 -0.45 -10.44
N GLY A 482 7.82 -1.52 -10.07
CA GLY A 482 7.85 -2.09 -8.73
C GLY A 482 7.06 -1.28 -7.69
N GLN A 483 6.46 -0.15 -8.06
CA GLN A 483 5.55 0.60 -7.18
C GLN A 483 4.15 -0.02 -7.18
N GLN A 484 3.41 0.17 -6.09
CA GLN A 484 2.13 -0.53 -5.90
C GLN A 484 0.97 0.04 -6.74
N TRP A 485 1.01 1.31 -7.14
CA TRP A 485 0.02 1.93 -8.03
C TRP A 485 0.50 1.96 -9.47
N ASP A 486 1.07 0.84 -9.92
CA ASP A 486 1.58 0.62 -11.26
C ASP A 486 1.28 -0.82 -11.73
N TRP A 487 1.59 -1.10 -12.99
CA TRP A 487 1.46 -2.44 -13.55
C TRP A 487 2.27 -3.48 -12.74
N PRO A 488 1.72 -4.70 -12.50
CA PRO A 488 0.45 -5.25 -12.99
C PRO A 488 -0.73 -5.07 -12.03
N ASN A 489 -0.64 -4.21 -11.01
CA ASN A 489 -1.63 -4.19 -9.94
C ASN A 489 -3.00 -3.65 -10.40
N ALA A 490 -4.06 -4.29 -9.90
CA ALA A 490 -5.45 -3.87 -10.02
C ALA A 490 -6.00 -3.51 -8.63
N TRP A 491 -6.59 -2.31 -8.54
CA TRP A 491 -7.13 -1.80 -7.28
C TRP A 491 -8.67 -1.74 -7.31
N PRO A 492 -9.36 -2.31 -6.31
CA PRO A 492 -10.82 -2.33 -6.25
C PRO A 492 -11.50 -0.96 -6.40
N PRO A 493 -11.06 0.13 -5.72
CA PRO A 493 -11.67 1.45 -5.82
C PRO A 493 -11.83 1.96 -7.26
N ILE A 494 -10.72 1.98 -7.99
CA ILE A 494 -10.64 2.51 -9.35
C ILE A 494 -11.38 1.60 -10.32
N THR A 495 -11.26 0.28 -10.15
CA THR A 495 -12.02 -0.71 -10.94
C THR A 495 -13.52 -0.49 -10.80
N ALA A 496 -14.01 -0.29 -9.57
CA ALA A 496 -15.41 0.00 -9.29
C ALA A 496 -15.86 1.31 -9.95
N MET A 497 -15.08 2.39 -9.80
CA MET A 497 -15.39 3.68 -10.44
C MET A 497 -15.46 3.56 -11.97
N LEU A 498 -14.55 2.81 -12.60
CA LEU A 498 -14.58 2.58 -14.05
C LEU A 498 -15.81 1.79 -14.50
N ILE A 499 -16.15 0.71 -13.79
CA ILE A 499 -17.37 -0.08 -14.04
C ILE A 499 -18.61 0.82 -13.97
N GLU A 500 -18.70 1.58 -12.89
CA GLU A 500 -19.80 2.49 -12.60
C GLU A 500 -19.94 3.60 -13.64
N GLY A 501 -18.83 4.26 -13.99
CA GLY A 501 -18.77 5.30 -15.02
C GLY A 501 -19.14 4.78 -16.41
N CYS A 502 -18.63 3.60 -16.79
CA CYS A 502 -18.99 2.97 -18.07
C CYS A 502 -20.47 2.63 -18.14
N ALA A 503 -21.04 2.07 -17.07
CA ALA A 503 -22.46 1.76 -16.99
C ALA A 503 -23.35 3.01 -17.05
N ALA A 504 -22.94 4.09 -16.38
CA ALA A 504 -23.73 5.33 -16.31
C ALA A 504 -23.68 6.15 -17.61
N ALA A 505 -22.49 6.29 -18.22
CA ALA A 505 -22.29 7.24 -19.32
C ALA A 505 -22.16 6.59 -20.70
N GLY A 506 -21.71 5.34 -20.77
CA GLY A 506 -21.20 4.72 -22.00
C GLY A 506 -22.25 4.09 -22.93
N GLY A 507 -23.55 4.29 -22.68
CA GLY A 507 -24.62 3.68 -23.48
C GLY A 507 -24.53 2.15 -23.50
N THR A 508 -24.90 1.53 -24.63
CA THR A 508 -24.92 0.06 -24.75
C THR A 508 -23.51 -0.55 -24.63
N GLU A 509 -22.51 0.03 -25.29
CA GLU A 509 -21.13 -0.49 -25.25
C GLU A 509 -20.49 -0.36 -23.87
N GLY A 510 -20.78 0.74 -23.17
CA GLY A 510 -20.36 0.96 -21.79
C GLY A 510 -21.02 0.01 -20.81
N GLN A 511 -22.32 -0.25 -20.96
CA GLN A 511 -23.04 -1.24 -20.13
C GLN A 511 -22.47 -2.66 -20.31
N GLN A 512 -22.14 -3.04 -21.55
CA GLN A 512 -21.47 -4.32 -21.83
C GLN A 512 -20.09 -4.39 -21.18
N LEU A 513 -19.28 -3.33 -21.32
CA LEU A 513 -17.96 -3.27 -20.70
C LEU A 513 -18.05 -3.36 -19.18
N ALA A 514 -18.93 -2.57 -18.57
CA ALA A 514 -19.15 -2.56 -17.13
C ALA A 514 -19.55 -3.94 -16.61
N THR A 515 -20.44 -4.64 -17.33
CA THR A 515 -20.86 -6.00 -16.95
C THR A 515 -19.70 -6.99 -17.04
N GLN A 516 -18.90 -6.93 -18.11
CA GLN A 516 -17.70 -7.76 -18.27
C GLN A 516 -16.70 -7.54 -17.13
N LEU A 517 -16.36 -6.29 -16.85
CA LEU A 517 -15.39 -5.93 -15.80
C LEU A 517 -15.92 -6.25 -14.41
N ALA A 518 -17.23 -6.10 -14.15
CA ALA A 518 -17.84 -6.51 -12.89
C ALA A 518 -17.73 -8.02 -12.68
N GLN A 519 -18.06 -8.84 -13.68
CA GLN A 519 -17.92 -10.30 -13.56
C GLN A 519 -16.46 -10.72 -13.39
N GLN A 520 -15.54 -10.07 -14.09
CA GLN A 520 -14.10 -10.32 -13.94
C GLN A 520 -13.62 -10.01 -12.52
N TYR A 521 -13.91 -8.81 -12.00
CA TYR A 521 -13.53 -8.43 -10.64
C TYR A 521 -14.11 -9.41 -9.61
N LEU A 522 -15.40 -9.73 -9.74
CA LEU A 522 -16.08 -10.66 -8.84
C LEU A 522 -15.44 -12.06 -8.89
N THR A 523 -15.07 -12.53 -10.09
CA THR A 523 -14.37 -13.81 -10.27
C THR A 523 -13.02 -13.81 -9.55
N THR A 524 -12.20 -12.78 -9.74
CA THR A 524 -10.89 -12.61 -9.09
C THR A 524 -11.03 -12.53 -7.57
N ALA A 525 -11.93 -11.68 -7.07
CA ALA A 525 -12.22 -11.54 -5.65
C ALA A 525 -12.66 -12.86 -5.01
N HIS A 526 -13.58 -13.58 -5.66
CA HIS A 526 -14.05 -14.88 -5.18
C HIS A 526 -12.96 -15.95 -5.22
N ALA A 527 -12.09 -15.95 -6.23
CA ALA A 527 -10.95 -16.87 -6.32
C ALA A 527 -9.97 -16.66 -5.16
N ALA A 528 -9.60 -15.40 -4.87
CA ALA A 528 -8.76 -15.04 -3.74
C ALA A 528 -9.35 -15.50 -2.40
N TRP A 529 -10.65 -15.22 -2.19
CA TRP A 529 -11.36 -15.66 -1.00
C TRP A 529 -11.43 -17.17 -0.87
N ARG A 530 -11.67 -17.89 -1.97
CA ARG A 530 -11.71 -19.37 -1.96
C ARG A 530 -10.36 -20.00 -1.62
N GLN A 531 -9.26 -19.36 -2.01
CA GLN A 531 -7.91 -19.88 -1.77
C GLN A 531 -7.44 -19.62 -0.33
N SER A 532 -7.66 -18.41 0.18
CA SER A 532 -7.06 -17.96 1.44
C SER A 532 -8.05 -17.78 2.60
N GLY A 533 -9.35 -17.78 2.31
CA GLY A 533 -10.40 -17.35 3.24
C GLY A 533 -10.44 -15.83 3.47
N ARG A 534 -9.61 -15.06 2.76
CA ARG A 534 -9.42 -13.62 2.95
C ARG A 534 -9.53 -12.87 1.63
N MET A 535 -9.75 -11.57 1.73
CA MET A 535 -9.75 -10.65 0.59
C MET A 535 -8.50 -9.77 0.67
N HIS A 536 -7.79 -9.62 -0.44
CA HIS A 536 -6.57 -8.82 -0.50
C HIS A 536 -6.88 -7.33 -0.66
N GLU A 537 -5.94 -6.49 -0.22
CA GLU A 537 -5.92 -5.04 -0.49
C GLU A 537 -6.01 -4.75 -2.00
N LYS A 538 -5.21 -5.47 -2.79
CA LYS A 538 -5.03 -5.29 -4.23
C LYS A 538 -4.82 -6.65 -4.91
N PHE A 539 -5.14 -6.73 -6.19
CA PHE A 539 -5.00 -7.95 -6.99
C PHE A 539 -3.96 -7.78 -8.09
N ASP A 540 -3.46 -8.90 -8.60
CA ASP A 540 -2.74 -8.94 -9.88
C ASP A 540 -3.77 -8.88 -11.03
N ALA A 541 -3.63 -7.92 -11.94
CA ALA A 541 -4.53 -7.78 -13.08
C ALA A 541 -4.37 -8.92 -14.11
N LEU A 542 -3.27 -9.67 -14.07
CA LEU A 542 -2.96 -10.79 -14.98
C LEU A 542 -3.46 -12.13 -14.43
N HIS A 543 -3.39 -12.33 -13.12
CA HIS A 543 -3.61 -13.63 -12.49
C HIS A 543 -4.82 -13.63 -11.56
N CYS A 544 -5.84 -14.41 -11.92
CA CYS A 544 -7.10 -14.48 -11.19
C CYS A 544 -6.90 -15.00 -9.75
N GLY A 545 -7.34 -14.21 -8.77
CA GLY A 545 -7.24 -14.52 -7.35
C GLY A 545 -5.89 -14.20 -6.72
N ALA A 546 -4.86 -13.88 -7.51
CA ALA A 546 -3.55 -13.57 -6.96
C ALA A 546 -3.51 -12.16 -6.32
N PRO A 547 -2.81 -12.00 -5.19
CA PRO A 547 -2.57 -10.67 -4.61
C PRO A 547 -1.65 -9.85 -5.52
N GLY A 548 -1.85 -8.54 -5.52
CA GLY A 548 -0.88 -7.60 -6.08
C GLY A 548 0.33 -7.41 -5.15
N GLY A 549 1.34 -6.66 -5.60
CA GLY A 549 2.59 -6.46 -4.86
C GLY A 549 3.19 -5.06 -4.99
N GLY A 550 4.49 -4.95 -4.70
CA GLY A 550 5.25 -3.71 -4.88
C GLY A 550 5.00 -2.62 -3.83
N GLY A 551 5.74 -1.53 -3.92
CA GLY A 551 5.69 -0.40 -2.99
C GLY A 551 6.52 -0.59 -1.71
N GLU A 552 6.18 0.19 -0.67
CA GLU A 552 6.96 0.30 0.57
C GLU A 552 6.60 -0.77 1.63
N TYR A 553 5.53 -1.54 1.42
CA TYR A 553 5.04 -2.54 2.37
C TYR A 553 4.35 -3.72 1.65
N ALA A 554 4.25 -4.85 2.34
CA ALA A 554 3.61 -6.06 1.82
C ALA A 554 2.10 -5.86 1.61
N CYS A 555 1.50 -6.62 0.68
CA CYS A 555 0.06 -6.60 0.48
C CYS A 555 -0.68 -6.99 1.76
N GLU A 556 -1.70 -6.23 2.12
CA GLU A 556 -2.50 -6.45 3.32
C GLU A 556 -3.74 -7.32 3.04
N ASP A 557 -4.21 -8.01 4.07
CA ASP A 557 -5.44 -8.81 4.05
C ASP A 557 -6.57 -8.12 4.82
N GLY A 558 -7.81 -8.31 4.37
CA GLY A 558 -9.00 -7.81 5.05
C GLY A 558 -10.18 -7.70 4.09
N PHE A 559 -10.15 -6.86 3.06
CA PHE A 559 -9.74 -5.45 3.13
C PHE A 559 -11.01 -4.62 2.87
N GLY A 560 -11.20 -3.52 3.60
CA GLY A 560 -12.48 -2.78 3.66
C GLY A 560 -13.10 -2.45 2.30
N TRP A 561 -12.34 -1.79 1.41
CA TRP A 561 -12.86 -1.48 0.07
C TRP A 561 -13.11 -2.73 -0.77
N THR A 562 -12.35 -3.82 -0.58
CA THR A 562 -12.39 -4.97 -1.49
C THR A 562 -13.71 -5.70 -1.27
N ASN A 563 -14.06 -5.82 0.01
CA ASN A 563 -15.31 -6.36 0.49
C ASN A 563 -16.49 -5.47 0.05
N GLY A 564 -16.37 -4.16 0.25
CA GLY A 564 -17.41 -3.19 -0.10
C GLY A 564 -17.71 -3.14 -1.60
N VAL A 565 -16.67 -3.15 -2.44
CA VAL A 565 -16.80 -3.21 -3.90
C VAL A 565 -17.42 -4.52 -4.34
N ALA A 566 -16.97 -5.66 -3.81
CA ALA A 566 -17.54 -6.97 -4.17
C ALA A 566 -19.04 -7.03 -3.87
N LEU A 567 -19.46 -6.59 -2.67
CA LEU A 567 -20.88 -6.54 -2.28
C LEU A 567 -21.69 -5.61 -3.18
N SER A 568 -21.16 -4.42 -3.48
CA SER A 568 -21.83 -3.43 -4.34
C SER A 568 -22.01 -3.93 -5.76
N LEU A 569 -20.98 -4.57 -6.33
CA LEU A 569 -21.04 -5.15 -7.67
C LEU A 569 -21.95 -6.38 -7.73
N LEU A 570 -21.97 -7.23 -6.70
CA LEU A 570 -22.92 -8.35 -6.59
C LEU A 570 -24.37 -7.85 -6.57
N GLN A 571 -24.66 -6.82 -5.76
CA GLN A 571 -26.00 -6.24 -5.66
C GLN A 571 -26.48 -5.64 -6.98
N ARG A 572 -25.57 -5.03 -7.75
CA ARG A 572 -25.90 -4.30 -8.98
C ARG A 572 -25.91 -5.17 -10.24
N PHE A 573 -24.90 -6.02 -10.41
CA PHE A 573 -24.68 -6.80 -11.63
C PHE A 573 -25.03 -8.29 -11.48
N GLY A 574 -25.23 -8.76 -10.24
CA GLY A 574 -25.40 -10.17 -9.94
C GLY A 574 -24.13 -10.99 -10.18
N TRP A 575 -24.22 -12.30 -9.96
CA TRP A 575 -23.15 -13.25 -10.24
C TRP A 575 -23.54 -14.18 -11.39
N GLN A 576 -22.72 -14.23 -12.44
CA GLN A 576 -22.90 -15.14 -13.56
C GLN A 576 -21.84 -16.25 -13.51
N ALA A 577 -22.13 -17.32 -12.77
CA ALA A 577 -21.22 -18.46 -12.66
C ALA A 577 -21.01 -19.10 -14.04
N GLY A 578 -19.78 -19.05 -14.56
CA GLY A 578 -19.38 -19.76 -15.79
C GLY A 578 -19.04 -18.90 -17.01
N ALA A 579 -19.07 -17.56 -16.93
CA ALA A 579 -18.64 -16.68 -18.01
C ALA A 579 -17.12 -16.41 -17.95
N ALA A 580 -16.29 -17.45 -18.08
CA ALA A 580 -14.86 -17.26 -18.28
C ALA A 580 -14.60 -16.77 -19.72
N ALA A 581 -14.08 -15.54 -19.83
CA ALA A 581 -13.33 -14.97 -20.97
C ALA A 581 -13.82 -15.31 -22.39
N ALA A 582 -14.80 -14.55 -22.90
CA ALA A 582 -14.78 -14.23 -24.32
C ALA A 582 -13.69 -13.16 -24.52
N ALA A 583 -12.51 -13.57 -24.98
CA ALA A 583 -11.51 -12.64 -25.50
C ALA A 583 -12.15 -11.78 -26.61
N PRO A 584 -11.77 -10.51 -26.77
CA PRO A 584 -12.22 -9.72 -27.91
C PRO A 584 -11.75 -10.41 -29.19
N THR A 585 -12.70 -10.95 -29.96
CA THR A 585 -12.47 -11.51 -31.29
C THR A 585 -12.30 -10.36 -32.27
N ASP A 586 -11.08 -9.88 -32.41
CA ASP A 586 -10.64 -9.18 -33.61
C ASP A 586 -9.46 -9.97 -34.19
N ASP A 587 -9.77 -10.93 -35.06
CA ASP A 587 -8.79 -11.56 -35.95
C ASP A 587 -8.32 -10.54 -37.01
N PRO A 588 -7.01 -10.35 -37.22
CA PRO A 588 -6.48 -10.02 -38.53
C PRO A 588 -6.14 -11.30 -39.31
N PRO A 589 -6.21 -11.28 -40.66
CA PRO A 589 -6.25 -12.49 -41.46
C PRO A 589 -4.93 -13.26 -41.48
N THR A 590 -5.09 -14.57 -41.26
CA THR A 590 -4.23 -15.70 -41.65
C THR A 590 -3.18 -15.44 -42.74
N SER A 591 -1.94 -15.88 -42.49
CA SER A 591 -1.22 -16.70 -43.48
C SER A 591 -0.22 -17.68 -42.81
N ALA A 592 -0.53 -18.96 -43.00
CA ALA A 592 0.37 -20.10 -43.20
C ALA A 592 1.66 -20.22 -42.37
N ALA A 593 1.60 -20.98 -41.27
CA ALA A 593 2.66 -21.92 -40.88
C ALA A 593 2.15 -23.05 -39.96
N THR A 594 1.03 -23.67 -40.34
CA THR A 594 0.68 -25.01 -39.85
C THR A 594 1.59 -26.02 -40.55
N MET A 595 2.74 -26.36 -39.95
CA MET A 595 3.45 -27.59 -40.28
C MET A 595 4.37 -28.01 -39.13
N ARG A 596 3.83 -28.84 -38.22
CA ARG A 596 4.50 -29.97 -37.52
C ARG A 596 3.67 -30.40 -36.30
N ARG A 597 2.47 -30.92 -36.55
CA ARG A 597 1.75 -31.82 -35.63
C ARG A 597 1.59 -33.15 -36.36
N SER A 598 2.60 -34.00 -36.29
CA SER A 598 2.57 -35.40 -36.75
C SER A 598 3.88 -36.06 -36.30
N LEU A 599 3.98 -36.45 -35.02
CA LEU A 599 4.96 -37.42 -34.46
C LEU A 599 4.75 -37.56 -32.94
N PHE A 600 3.53 -37.85 -32.48
CA PHE A 600 3.28 -38.18 -31.06
C PHE A 600 2.11 -39.16 -30.87
N ALA A 601 1.78 -39.93 -31.91
CA ALA A 601 0.73 -40.95 -31.87
C ALA A 601 1.27 -42.39 -31.93
N ALA A 602 2.59 -42.60 -31.77
CA ALA A 602 3.21 -43.93 -31.90
C ALA A 602 3.97 -44.40 -30.64
N ALA A 603 4.00 -43.64 -29.55
CA ALA A 603 4.68 -44.04 -28.31
C ALA A 603 3.71 -44.38 -27.15
N LEU A 604 2.41 -44.51 -27.42
CA LEU A 604 1.40 -44.89 -26.43
C LEU A 604 1.15 -46.41 -26.38
N ALA A 605 2.05 -47.23 -26.94
CA ALA A 605 1.87 -48.67 -27.08
C ALA A 605 2.90 -49.53 -26.33
N LEU A 606 3.73 -48.95 -25.45
CA LEU A 606 4.74 -49.69 -24.69
C LEU A 606 4.89 -49.23 -23.23
N CYS A 607 3.77 -48.79 -22.61
CA CYS A 607 3.68 -48.54 -21.17
C CYS A 607 2.66 -49.50 -20.50
N LEU A 608 2.71 -50.77 -20.85
CA LEU A 608 2.11 -51.84 -20.06
C LEU A 608 3.21 -52.89 -19.85
N LEU A 609 3.60 -53.06 -18.58
CA LEU A 609 4.69 -53.90 -18.04
C LEU A 609 5.98 -53.12 -17.72
N GLY A 610 5.95 -52.43 -16.58
CA GLY A 610 7.12 -51.80 -16.00
C GLY A 610 6.77 -51.02 -14.73
N LEU A 611 6.15 -51.68 -13.74
CA LEU A 611 6.09 -51.13 -12.38
C LEU A 611 7.51 -51.10 -11.82
N ALA A 612 8.22 -50.00 -12.05
CA ALA A 612 9.32 -49.60 -11.19
C ALA A 612 8.74 -48.66 -10.14
N ALA A 613 8.59 -49.16 -8.91
CA ALA A 613 8.32 -48.31 -7.77
C ALA A 613 9.41 -47.24 -7.70
N ALA A 614 9.02 -45.96 -7.59
CA ALA A 614 9.94 -44.88 -7.29
C ALA A 614 10.68 -45.24 -5.99
N GLN A 615 11.97 -45.54 -6.10
CA GLN A 615 12.81 -45.76 -4.92
C GLN A 615 12.98 -44.40 -4.23
N ALA A 616 12.70 -44.37 -2.93
CA ALA A 616 12.95 -43.19 -2.10
C ALA A 616 14.43 -42.78 -2.22
N PRO A 617 14.74 -41.47 -2.27
CA PRO A 617 16.12 -41.00 -2.33
C PRO A 617 16.92 -41.53 -1.13
N PRO A 618 18.24 -41.81 -1.29
CA PRO A 618 19.03 -42.43 -0.23
C PRO A 618 19.08 -41.57 1.03
N GLY A 619 19.13 -42.23 2.19
CA GLY A 619 18.89 -41.63 3.49
C GLY A 619 20.05 -40.79 4.04
N PHE A 620 19.67 -39.71 4.72
CA PHE A 620 20.50 -38.79 5.49
C PHE A 620 21.25 -39.47 6.65
N ASP A 621 22.58 -39.39 6.71
CA ASP A 621 23.42 -39.95 7.80
C ASP A 621 23.95 -38.86 8.75
N CYS A 622 23.44 -38.87 9.98
CA CYS A 622 23.78 -37.88 11.02
C CYS A 622 25.22 -37.92 11.49
N SER A 623 25.91 -39.05 11.32
CA SER A 623 27.30 -39.18 11.77
C SER A 623 28.29 -38.37 10.93
N GLN A 624 27.82 -37.83 9.80
CA GLN A 624 28.63 -37.08 8.85
C GLN A 624 28.45 -35.56 8.99
N LEU A 625 27.47 -35.10 9.78
CA LEU A 625 27.20 -33.67 9.98
C LEU A 625 28.26 -33.04 10.91
N PRO A 626 28.90 -31.93 10.50
CA PRO A 626 29.72 -31.12 11.40
C PRO A 626 28.91 -30.67 12.62
N ASN A 627 29.53 -30.64 13.80
CA ASN A 627 28.84 -30.22 15.03
C ASN A 627 28.39 -28.74 15.00
N ASP A 628 28.95 -27.94 14.09
CA ASP A 628 28.71 -26.52 13.83
C ASP A 628 27.82 -26.25 12.60
N TRP A 629 27.24 -27.30 12.00
CA TRP A 629 26.30 -27.17 10.89
C TRP A 629 25.08 -26.32 11.31
N GLY A 630 24.73 -25.29 10.52
CA GLY A 630 23.64 -24.34 10.82
C GLY A 630 24.03 -23.11 11.66
N GLN A 631 25.33 -22.84 11.89
CA GLN A 631 25.76 -21.57 12.49
C GLN A 631 26.15 -20.54 11.43
N ASP A 632 25.42 -19.43 11.42
CA ASP A 632 25.75 -18.23 10.67
C ASP A 632 27.10 -17.66 11.17
N GLN A 633 28.15 -17.72 10.35
CA GLN A 633 29.48 -17.16 10.69
C GLN A 633 29.56 -15.64 10.52
N ASP A 634 28.42 -14.96 10.64
CA ASP A 634 28.30 -13.52 10.62
C ASP A 634 28.69 -12.86 11.97
N GLN A 635 29.68 -13.40 12.70
CA GLN A 635 30.35 -12.63 13.76
C GLN A 635 31.85 -12.91 13.79
N ASN A 636 32.62 -11.84 13.53
CA ASN A 636 33.98 -11.66 14.03
C ASN A 636 33.99 -11.82 15.56
N ASN A 637 34.00 -13.05 16.08
CA ASN A 637 34.51 -13.29 17.41
C ASN A 637 34.99 -14.72 17.60
N ASN A 638 36.19 -14.80 18.14
CA ASN A 638 36.95 -15.99 18.44
C ASN A 638 36.39 -16.69 19.69
N ASN A 639 35.09 -17.06 19.69
CA ASN A 639 34.44 -17.69 20.83
C ASN A 639 33.89 -19.07 20.44
N ASN A 640 34.80 -20.04 20.53
CA ASN A 640 34.60 -21.47 20.30
C ASN A 640 33.78 -22.11 21.43
N ASN A 641 32.57 -21.61 21.70
CA ASN A 641 31.63 -22.24 22.64
C ASN A 641 30.80 -23.29 21.89
N ASN A 642 31.46 -24.39 21.58
CA ASN A 642 30.88 -25.58 20.99
C ASN A 642 30.24 -26.43 22.10
N ASP A 643 29.09 -25.99 22.63
CA ASP A 643 28.28 -26.75 23.61
C ASP A 643 27.15 -27.55 22.91
N ASN A 644 27.32 -27.81 21.62
CA ASN A 644 26.39 -28.55 20.80
C ASN A 644 26.68 -30.07 20.90
N GLU A 645 25.73 -30.84 21.43
CA GLU A 645 25.81 -32.32 21.51
C GLU A 645 25.92 -32.94 20.11
N PRO A 646 26.56 -34.10 19.89
CA PRO A 646 26.62 -34.71 18.56
C PRO A 646 25.23 -34.86 17.91
N TRP A 647 25.14 -34.61 16.60
CA TRP A 647 23.89 -34.81 15.85
C TRP A 647 23.37 -36.23 16.02
N GLN A 648 22.10 -36.37 16.40
CA GLN A 648 21.44 -37.65 16.57
C GLN A 648 20.35 -37.82 15.52
N ALA A 649 20.11 -39.06 15.08
CA ALA A 649 18.99 -39.36 14.20
C ALA A 649 17.67 -38.90 14.84
N LEU A 650 16.82 -38.28 14.02
CA LEU A 650 15.54 -37.77 14.46
C LEU A 650 14.66 -38.91 15.00
N ALA A 651 14.40 -38.90 16.30
CA ALA A 651 13.68 -39.99 16.99
C ALA A 651 12.17 -40.01 16.67
N THR A 652 11.60 -38.86 16.33
CA THR A 652 10.18 -38.68 16.00
C THR A 652 10.03 -37.67 14.87
N ALA A 653 9.10 -37.89 13.95
CA ALA A 653 8.82 -36.94 12.88
C ALA A 653 8.56 -35.52 13.42
N PRO A 654 8.97 -34.45 12.71
CA PRO A 654 8.74 -33.08 13.14
C PRO A 654 7.24 -32.78 13.28
N GLY A 655 6.91 -31.78 14.11
CA GLY A 655 5.54 -31.30 14.24
C GLY A 655 5.02 -30.69 12.94
N GLN A 656 3.69 -30.66 12.76
CA GLN A 656 3.05 -30.05 11.59
C GLN A 656 3.41 -28.56 11.39
N ASN A 657 3.72 -27.85 12.48
CA ASN A 657 4.22 -26.48 12.44
C ASN A 657 5.58 -26.34 11.73
N VAL A 658 6.47 -27.31 11.87
CA VAL A 658 7.78 -27.32 11.18
C VAL A 658 7.59 -27.51 9.68
N TYR A 659 6.79 -28.49 9.27
CA TYR A 659 6.45 -28.70 7.85
C TYR A 659 5.76 -27.49 7.23
N GLN A 660 4.86 -26.83 7.97
CA GLN A 660 4.18 -25.65 7.48
C GLN A 660 5.14 -24.46 7.35
N GLN A 661 6.05 -24.27 8.29
CA GLN A 661 7.01 -23.18 8.25
C GLN A 661 8.01 -23.36 7.10
N VAL A 662 8.58 -24.56 6.92
CA VAL A 662 9.48 -24.86 5.79
C VAL A 662 8.77 -24.66 4.44
N TYR A 663 7.52 -25.11 4.34
CA TYR A 663 6.72 -24.91 3.13
C TYR A 663 6.41 -23.42 2.87
N ASN A 664 6.09 -22.65 3.92
CA ASN A 664 5.85 -21.21 3.79
C ASN A 664 7.12 -20.47 3.39
N THR A 665 8.28 -20.83 3.96
CA THR A 665 9.59 -20.27 3.59
C THR A 665 9.91 -20.60 2.13
N PHE A 666 9.63 -21.82 1.67
CA PHE A 666 9.74 -22.19 0.25
C PHE A 666 8.85 -21.31 -0.63
N LEU A 667 7.57 -21.14 -0.28
CA LEU A 667 6.65 -20.31 -1.05
C LEU A 667 7.05 -18.83 -1.06
N SER A 668 7.54 -18.29 0.06
CA SER A 668 8.01 -16.90 0.12
C SER A 668 9.27 -16.67 -0.70
N ARG A 669 10.18 -17.65 -0.73
CA ARG A 669 11.47 -17.55 -1.42
C ARG A 669 11.35 -17.88 -2.92
N TYR A 670 10.46 -18.79 -3.30
CA TYR A 670 10.44 -19.40 -4.64
C TYR A 670 9.05 -19.43 -5.31
N GLY A 671 7.97 -19.03 -4.62
CA GLY A 671 6.58 -19.17 -5.09
C GLY A 671 6.15 -18.17 -6.17
N SER A 672 6.99 -17.19 -6.53
CA SER A 672 6.71 -16.23 -7.61
C SER A 672 7.01 -16.77 -9.01
N ASN A 673 7.75 -17.88 -9.14
CA ASN A 673 8.05 -18.57 -10.40
C ASN A 673 8.17 -20.08 -10.19
N PRO A 674 7.04 -20.82 -10.07
CA PRO A 674 7.09 -22.25 -9.80
C PRO A 674 7.76 -23.02 -10.96
N PRO A 675 8.52 -24.10 -10.68
CA PRO A 675 9.11 -24.95 -11.73
C PRO A 675 8.06 -25.48 -12.70
N SER A 676 8.44 -25.67 -13.97
CA SER A 676 7.55 -26.27 -14.97
C SER A 676 7.10 -27.67 -14.52
N GLY A 677 5.79 -27.86 -14.32
CA GLY A 677 5.20 -29.11 -13.82
C GLY A 677 4.90 -29.12 -12.32
N TRP A 678 5.23 -28.04 -11.59
CA TRP A 678 4.79 -27.82 -10.21
C TRP A 678 3.31 -27.43 -10.16
N ASP A 679 2.51 -28.22 -9.44
CA ASP A 679 1.07 -27.99 -9.26
C ASP A 679 0.78 -27.39 -7.88
N THR A 680 0.46 -26.10 -7.86
CA THR A 680 0.10 -25.36 -6.63
C THR A 680 -1.32 -25.67 -6.14
N SER A 681 -2.12 -26.43 -6.91
CA SER A 681 -3.50 -26.78 -6.56
C SER A 681 -3.62 -28.06 -5.72
N CYS A 682 -2.49 -28.72 -5.43
CA CYS A 682 -2.48 -30.03 -4.80
C CYS A 682 -2.34 -29.99 -3.26
N SER A 683 -2.90 -31.01 -2.61
CA SER A 683 -2.67 -31.28 -1.18
C SER A 683 -1.39 -32.08 -1.00
N TRP A 684 -0.32 -31.40 -0.60
CA TRP A 684 1.01 -32.00 -0.43
C TRP A 684 1.14 -32.71 0.92
N ASN A 685 1.62 -33.97 0.92
CA ASN A 685 2.00 -34.68 2.14
C ASN A 685 3.51 -34.59 2.35
N ALA A 686 3.92 -34.13 3.54
CA ALA A 686 5.33 -34.02 3.90
C ALA A 686 5.82 -35.25 4.68
N SER A 687 7.03 -35.68 4.39
CA SER A 687 7.79 -36.63 5.21
C SER A 687 9.20 -36.10 5.38
N ALA A 688 9.75 -36.19 6.59
CA ALA A 688 11.12 -35.79 6.87
C ALA A 688 11.94 -36.97 7.41
N VAL A 689 13.19 -37.05 6.96
CA VAL A 689 14.27 -37.74 7.66
C VAL A 689 15.32 -36.70 8.00
N GLY A 690 15.99 -36.82 9.12
CA GLY A 690 16.86 -35.74 9.57
C GLY A 690 17.63 -36.06 10.83
N CYS A 691 18.41 -35.09 11.25
CA CYS A 691 19.18 -35.13 12.48
C CYS A 691 18.72 -34.01 13.39
N GLN A 692 18.86 -34.22 14.69
CA GLN A 692 18.56 -33.23 15.71
C GLN A 692 19.74 -33.07 16.65
N GLN A 693 19.89 -31.86 17.16
CA GLN A 693 20.89 -31.48 18.13
C GLN A 693 20.28 -30.46 19.08
N ASN A 694 20.61 -30.57 20.37
CA ASN A 694 20.23 -29.54 21.33
C ASN A 694 21.30 -28.44 21.30
N TYR A 695 20.88 -27.18 21.35
CA TYR A 695 21.78 -26.05 21.54
C TYR A 695 21.42 -25.26 22.80
N GLY A 696 22.43 -24.63 23.39
CA GLY A 696 22.29 -23.77 24.56
C GLY A 696 23.05 -22.46 24.37
N TRP A 697 22.31 -21.34 24.24
CA TRP A 697 22.88 -19.99 24.24
C TRP A 697 22.35 -19.20 25.44
N GLY A 698 23.08 -19.24 26.55
CA GLY A 698 22.69 -18.57 27.79
C GLY A 698 21.39 -19.13 28.38
N GLN A 699 20.34 -18.31 28.46
CA GLN A 699 19.02 -18.70 28.98
C GLN A 699 18.08 -19.32 27.94
N TRP A 700 18.55 -19.47 26.69
CA TRP A 700 17.80 -20.06 25.58
C TRP A 700 18.30 -21.47 25.32
N THR A 701 17.45 -22.45 25.61
CA THR A 701 17.63 -23.86 25.23
C THR A 701 16.64 -24.19 24.11
N GLY A 702 17.13 -24.74 23.01
CA GLY A 702 16.30 -25.08 21.85
C GLY A 702 16.79 -26.34 21.16
N MET A 703 16.07 -26.74 20.11
CA MET A 703 16.48 -27.82 19.21
C MET A 703 16.79 -27.25 17.84
N ASN A 704 17.94 -27.66 17.29
CA ASN A 704 18.23 -27.50 15.88
C ASN A 704 17.95 -28.81 15.13
N GLN A 705 17.40 -28.72 13.93
CA GLN A 705 17.09 -29.86 13.07
C GLN A 705 17.60 -29.66 11.65
N ALA A 706 18.38 -30.64 11.21
CA ALA A 706 18.79 -30.84 9.83
C ALA A 706 17.79 -31.76 9.14
N LEU A 707 16.90 -31.23 8.31
CA LEU A 707 15.78 -32.00 7.76
C LEU A 707 15.88 -32.16 6.25
N GLN A 708 15.88 -33.41 5.78
CA GLN A 708 15.54 -33.74 4.42
C GLN A 708 14.04 -33.99 4.32
N ILE A 709 13.30 -33.06 3.70
CA ILE A 709 11.84 -33.07 3.60
C ILE A 709 11.41 -33.40 2.18
N ASN A 710 10.56 -34.42 2.02
CA ASN A 710 9.90 -34.74 0.77
C ASN A 710 8.43 -34.35 0.85
N TYR A 711 8.01 -33.39 0.02
CA TYR A 711 6.61 -33.09 -0.24
C TYR A 711 6.13 -33.94 -1.41
N THR A 712 5.03 -34.66 -1.23
CA THR A 712 4.44 -35.54 -2.25
C THR A 712 3.03 -35.11 -2.63
N CYS A 713 2.75 -35.09 -3.93
CA CYS A 713 1.44 -34.82 -4.52
C CYS A 713 1.22 -35.78 -5.70
N GLY A 714 0.36 -36.79 -5.53
CA GLY A 714 0.22 -37.84 -6.56
C GLY A 714 1.56 -38.52 -6.84
N ASP A 715 1.98 -38.49 -8.11
CA ASP A 715 3.28 -39.02 -8.58
C ASP A 715 4.41 -37.97 -8.56
N ASN A 716 4.13 -36.76 -8.08
CA ASN A 716 5.10 -35.67 -7.97
C ASN A 716 5.75 -35.67 -6.58
N VAL A 717 7.07 -35.43 -6.53
CA VAL A 717 7.84 -35.35 -5.30
C VAL A 717 8.75 -34.12 -5.35
N LEU A 718 8.77 -33.31 -4.30
CA LEU A 718 9.74 -32.23 -4.09
C LEU A 718 10.58 -32.57 -2.87
N GLY A 719 11.87 -32.74 -3.09
CA GLY A 719 12.86 -32.98 -2.05
C GLY A 719 13.59 -31.69 -1.68
N MET A 720 13.60 -31.37 -0.39
CA MET A 720 14.25 -30.20 0.20
C MET A 720 15.19 -30.59 1.35
N ILE A 721 16.23 -29.80 1.57
CA ILE A 721 17.03 -29.83 2.79
C ILE A 721 16.80 -28.49 3.51
N ALA A 722 16.51 -28.55 4.81
CA ALA A 722 16.24 -27.36 5.62
C ALA A 722 17.03 -27.42 6.93
N ASP A 723 17.56 -26.28 7.35
CA ASP A 723 18.05 -26.04 8.70
C ASP A 723 16.97 -25.33 9.52
N VAL A 724 16.57 -25.92 10.64
CA VAL A 724 15.37 -25.52 11.39
C VAL A 724 15.68 -25.40 12.87
N ASN A 725 15.68 -24.16 13.35
CA ASN A 725 15.77 -23.85 14.77
C ASN A 725 14.39 -23.65 15.38
N TYR A 726 14.05 -24.41 16.42
CA TYR A 726 12.76 -24.22 17.09
C TYR A 726 12.80 -24.44 18.62
N ASN A 727 11.85 -23.80 19.29
CA ASN A 727 11.53 -23.99 20.71
C ASN A 727 10.00 -24.04 20.89
N ASP A 728 9.53 -24.17 22.13
CA ASP A 728 8.10 -24.33 22.44
C ASP A 728 7.20 -23.19 21.94
N ASN A 729 7.76 -22.03 21.57
CA ASN A 729 7.02 -20.84 21.15
C ASN A 729 7.31 -20.36 19.72
N TYR A 730 8.30 -20.93 19.03
CA TYR A 730 8.77 -20.40 17.74
C TYR A 730 9.45 -21.47 16.88
N VAL A 731 9.20 -21.42 15.56
CA VAL A 731 9.90 -22.22 14.54
C VAL A 731 10.54 -21.24 13.56
N ASN A 732 11.86 -21.33 13.39
CA ASN A 732 12.63 -20.61 12.40
C ASN A 732 13.19 -21.60 11.37
N VAL A 733 13.29 -21.17 10.11
CA VAL A 733 13.97 -21.91 9.05
C VAL A 733 15.11 -21.01 8.61
N ASP A 734 16.32 -21.36 9.02
CA ASP A 734 17.50 -20.53 8.78
C ASP A 734 18.01 -20.72 7.35
N ASP A 735 18.13 -21.98 6.90
CA ASP A 735 18.52 -22.33 5.53
C ASP A 735 17.56 -23.31 4.86
N LEU A 736 17.44 -23.21 3.53
CA LEU A 736 16.49 -24.00 2.75
C LEU A 736 16.91 -24.19 1.27
N ASP A 737 17.25 -25.43 0.93
CA ASP A 737 17.68 -25.85 -0.40
C ASP A 737 16.74 -26.89 -1.01
N VAL A 738 16.61 -26.87 -2.34
CA VAL A 738 15.89 -27.90 -3.11
C VAL A 738 16.91 -28.86 -3.69
N PHE A 739 16.86 -30.14 -3.32
CA PHE A 739 17.81 -31.12 -3.86
C PHE A 739 17.24 -31.94 -5.03
N ALA A 740 15.90 -32.02 -5.15
CA ALA A 740 15.28 -32.74 -6.25
C ALA A 740 13.79 -32.40 -6.49
N LEU A 741 13.36 -32.51 -7.74
CA LEU A 741 11.96 -32.41 -8.17
C LEU A 741 11.64 -33.55 -9.14
N TRP A 742 10.66 -34.37 -8.78
CA TRP A 742 10.08 -35.40 -9.64
C TRP A 742 8.67 -35.00 -10.04
N VAL A 743 8.35 -35.14 -11.33
CA VAL A 743 7.01 -34.90 -11.86
C VAL A 743 6.59 -36.14 -12.66
N ASN A 744 5.43 -36.72 -12.32
CA ASN A 744 4.91 -37.95 -12.89
C ASN A 744 5.93 -39.12 -12.88
N GLY A 745 6.65 -39.28 -11.76
CA GLY A 745 7.69 -40.31 -11.61
C GLY A 745 8.99 -40.07 -12.39
N ALA A 746 9.14 -38.96 -13.11
CA ALA A 746 10.36 -38.58 -13.81
C ALA A 746 11.07 -37.42 -13.11
N LEU A 747 12.37 -37.55 -12.87
CA LEU A 747 13.21 -36.49 -12.30
C LEU A 747 13.29 -35.32 -13.28
N GLN A 748 12.76 -34.17 -12.89
CA GLN A 748 12.81 -32.92 -13.66
C GLN A 748 14.07 -32.11 -13.31
N ALA A 749 14.51 -32.19 -12.05
CA ALA A 749 15.74 -31.59 -11.56
C ALA A 749 16.31 -32.47 -10.44
N GLY A 750 17.61 -32.78 -10.48
CA GLY A 750 18.30 -33.48 -9.40
C GLY A 750 19.80 -33.65 -9.69
N SER A 751 20.60 -33.55 -8.63
CA SER A 751 22.07 -33.56 -8.59
C SER A 751 22.73 -32.46 -9.44
N ASN A 752 23.33 -31.46 -8.80
CA ASN A 752 23.87 -30.20 -9.35
C ASN A 752 22.82 -29.12 -9.68
N ILE A 753 22.12 -28.63 -8.65
CA ILE A 753 21.81 -27.20 -8.64
C ILE A 753 23.11 -26.50 -8.23
N ASP A 754 24.03 -26.39 -9.18
CA ASP A 754 25.23 -25.57 -9.05
C ASP A 754 24.74 -24.12 -9.10
N GLU A 755 24.93 -23.39 -7.99
CA GLU A 755 24.67 -21.95 -7.82
C GLU A 755 25.09 -21.16 -9.06
N ASN A 756 26.14 -21.60 -9.76
CA ASN A 756 26.71 -20.91 -10.90
C ASN A 756 26.07 -21.16 -12.28
N SER A 757 25.06 -22.02 -12.43
CA SER A 757 24.54 -22.39 -13.78
C SER A 757 23.16 -21.83 -14.15
N LEU A 758 22.49 -21.11 -13.25
CA LEU A 758 21.17 -20.52 -13.50
C LEU A 758 21.17 -19.03 -13.16
N ALA A 759 21.47 -18.20 -14.17
CA ALA A 759 21.45 -16.73 -14.09
C ALA A 759 20.06 -16.10 -13.87
N TRP A 760 19.13 -16.82 -13.23
CA TRP A 760 17.75 -16.44 -12.96
C TRP A 760 17.39 -16.52 -11.46
N TRP A 761 18.34 -16.91 -10.58
CA TRP A 761 18.01 -17.41 -9.24
C TRP A 761 18.97 -16.98 -8.10
N GLU A 762 19.57 -15.78 -8.11
CA GLU A 762 20.43 -15.37 -6.98
C GLU A 762 20.09 -14.04 -6.29
N GLY A 763 20.14 -14.13 -4.95
CA GLY A 763 20.12 -13.05 -3.97
C GLY A 763 20.60 -13.56 -2.60
N ASN A 764 21.92 -13.81 -2.50
CA ASN A 764 22.82 -13.93 -1.33
C ASN A 764 23.03 -15.30 -0.62
N ASN A 765 24.26 -15.82 -0.86
CA ASN A 765 25.27 -16.56 -0.07
C ASN A 765 24.90 -17.76 0.85
N ASP A 766 25.17 -18.96 0.32
CA ASP A 766 26.06 -20.08 0.73
C ASP A 766 26.55 -20.12 2.19
N VAL A 767 26.69 -21.31 2.82
CA VAL A 767 27.80 -22.26 2.59
C VAL A 767 27.49 -23.71 3.10
N TRP A 768 28.05 -24.88 2.68
CA TRP A 768 29.30 -25.30 2.03
C TRP A 768 29.14 -26.63 1.24
N GLY A 769 29.67 -26.68 0.01
CA GLY A 769 29.73 -27.85 -0.89
C GLY A 769 30.64 -29.02 -0.49
N SER A 770 30.47 -29.59 0.71
CA SER A 770 31.23 -30.80 1.15
C SER A 770 30.39 -32.08 1.35
N PHE A 771 29.06 -32.01 1.27
CA PHE A 771 28.19 -33.18 1.51
C PHE A 771 27.81 -33.96 0.24
N TYR A 772 28.01 -33.37 -0.94
CA TYR A 772 27.53 -33.93 -2.21
C TYR A 772 28.29 -35.19 -2.68
N ASN A 773 29.40 -35.56 -2.04
CA ASN A 773 30.22 -36.71 -2.44
C ASN A 773 29.86 -38.04 -1.75
N LEU A 774 28.84 -38.10 -0.90
CA LEU A 774 28.45 -39.33 -0.20
C LEU A 774 27.34 -40.14 -0.89
N MET A 775 26.84 -39.65 -2.03
CA MET A 775 25.71 -40.27 -2.76
C MET A 775 26.08 -40.73 -4.17
N GLN A 776 27.34 -40.63 -4.58
CA GLN A 776 27.83 -41.08 -5.89
C GLN A 776 28.97 -42.09 -5.74
N GLU A 777 28.63 -43.34 -5.46
CA GLU A 777 29.45 -44.45 -5.95
C GLU A 777 28.85 -44.98 -7.27
N ASN A 778 29.70 -44.99 -8.31
CA ASN A 778 29.57 -45.59 -9.65
C ASN A 778 28.98 -44.73 -10.78
N ASN A 779 29.81 -43.91 -11.44
CA ASN A 779 30.50 -44.30 -12.69
C ASN A 779 31.08 -43.09 -13.46
N ASN A 780 32.40 -43.15 -13.66
CA ASN A 780 33.18 -42.89 -14.88
C ASN A 780 32.97 -41.67 -15.80
N ASP A 781 34.12 -41.02 -16.01
CA ASP A 781 34.65 -40.42 -17.25
C ASP A 781 34.20 -39.01 -17.66
N ASN A 782 35.02 -37.98 -17.38
CA ASN A 782 36.10 -37.57 -18.30
C ASN A 782 36.79 -36.25 -17.86
N ASN A 783 38.13 -36.32 -17.82
CA ASN A 783 39.13 -35.30 -18.17
C ASN A 783 38.63 -33.88 -18.51
N ASN A 784 39.16 -32.86 -17.83
CA ASN A 784 40.36 -32.18 -18.37
C ASN A 784 41.05 -31.29 -17.30
N ASP A 785 42.34 -31.53 -17.14
CA ASP A 785 43.30 -30.71 -16.41
C ASP A 785 43.45 -29.30 -17.01
N ASN A 786 43.63 -28.28 -16.17
CA ASN A 786 44.86 -27.47 -16.17
C ASN A 786 44.91 -26.40 -15.05
N ASN A 787 45.78 -26.70 -14.05
CA ASN A 787 46.83 -25.83 -13.49
C ASN A 787 46.63 -24.30 -13.45
N ASN A 788 46.70 -23.68 -12.26
CA ASN A 788 47.99 -23.29 -11.64
C ASN A 788 47.88 -22.72 -10.19
N ASN A 789 48.24 -23.58 -9.24
CA ASN A 789 49.12 -23.44 -8.07
C ASN A 789 49.47 -22.12 -7.32
N ASN A 790 49.56 -22.33 -5.99
CA ASN A 790 50.48 -21.83 -4.94
C ASN A 790 50.06 -20.57 -4.14
N ASN A 791 50.15 -20.51 -2.79
CA ASN A 791 50.75 -21.40 -1.78
C ASN A 791 50.36 -20.96 -0.34
N ASN A 792 50.03 -21.93 0.54
CA ASN A 792 50.52 -22.17 1.93
C ASN A 792 50.70 -20.99 2.92
N ASN A 793 50.16 -21.05 4.16
CA ASN A 793 50.52 -21.96 5.28
C ASN A 793 50.05 -21.45 6.68
N ASN A 794 49.43 -22.34 7.47
CA ASN A 794 49.58 -22.69 8.90
C ASN A 794 49.86 -21.63 10.00
N ASN A 795 49.11 -21.65 11.11
CA ASN A 795 49.50 -22.39 12.34
C ASN A 795 48.54 -22.22 13.56
N ASP A 796 48.53 -23.29 14.36
CA ASP A 796 47.79 -23.62 15.59
C ASP A 796 48.05 -22.77 16.86
N ASN A 797 47.08 -22.76 17.78
CA ASN A 797 47.17 -23.15 19.22
C ASN A 797 45.92 -22.67 20.00
N GLN A 798 45.04 -23.53 20.53
CA GLN A 798 45.09 -24.28 21.81
C GLN A 798 45.10 -23.47 23.12
N ASN A 799 44.27 -23.98 24.07
CA ASN A 799 44.18 -23.79 25.54
C ASN A 799 43.18 -22.75 26.08
N ASN A 800 42.45 -22.97 27.18
CA ASN A 800 42.04 -24.13 28.01
C ASN A 800 41.23 -23.56 29.21
N ASN A 801 40.33 -24.37 29.77
CA ASN A 801 39.94 -24.45 31.20
C ASN A 801 38.90 -23.51 31.87
N ASN A 802 37.84 -24.20 32.36
CA ASN A 802 37.28 -24.24 33.73
C ASN A 802 36.54 -22.98 34.25
N ASN A 803 35.39 -23.03 34.95
CA ASN A 803 34.93 -24.03 35.92
C ASN A 803 33.47 -23.74 36.37
N ASN A 804 32.69 -24.81 36.55
CA ASN A 804 31.81 -25.13 37.70
C ASN A 804 30.70 -24.19 38.23
N GLN A 805 29.46 -24.66 38.02
CA GLN A 805 28.52 -25.24 39.01
C GLN A 805 27.75 -24.39 40.04
N ASN A 806 26.50 -24.85 40.19
CA ASN A 806 25.62 -24.91 41.38
C ASN A 806 24.77 -23.67 41.72
N ASN A 807 23.50 -23.77 42.14
CA ASN A 807 22.51 -24.86 42.23
C ASN A 807 21.18 -24.24 42.72
N ASN A 808 20.07 -24.91 42.37
CA ASN A 808 18.89 -25.17 43.22
C ASN A 808 17.86 -24.07 43.58
N ASN A 809 16.67 -24.27 42.98
CA ASN A 809 15.46 -24.85 43.61
C ASN A 809 14.30 -23.96 44.12
N ASN A 810 13.13 -24.53 43.80
CA ASN A 810 11.89 -24.65 44.59
C ASN A 810 10.94 -23.44 44.58
N ASP A 811 9.63 -23.59 44.53
CA ASP A 811 8.70 -24.72 44.33
C ASP A 811 7.28 -24.12 44.41
N ASN A 812 6.29 -24.84 43.88
CA ASN A 812 4.91 -24.92 44.40
C ASN A 812 3.96 -23.71 44.27
N GLN A 813 2.65 -23.84 44.06
CA GLN A 813 1.75 -24.94 43.69
C GLN A 813 0.32 -24.35 43.61
N ASN A 814 -0.53 -25.00 42.82
CA ASN A 814 -1.94 -25.33 43.12
C ASN A 814 -3.09 -24.28 43.11
N ASN A 815 -4.04 -24.59 42.22
CA ASN A 815 -5.39 -25.10 42.49
C ASN A 815 -6.64 -24.22 42.25
N ASN A 816 -7.42 -24.71 41.27
CA ASN A 816 -8.83 -25.15 41.35
C ASN A 816 -10.01 -24.16 41.41
N ASN A 817 -10.90 -24.43 40.45
CA ASN A 817 -12.33 -24.77 40.59
C ASN A 817 -13.43 -23.72 40.29
N ASN A 818 -14.17 -24.09 39.23
CA ASN A 818 -15.62 -24.32 39.16
C ASN A 818 -16.64 -23.17 38.98
N ASN A 819 -17.43 -23.39 37.93
CA ASN A 819 -18.90 -23.47 37.86
C ASN A 819 -19.75 -22.26 37.42
N ASN A 820 -20.37 -22.48 36.24
CA ASN A 820 -21.81 -22.46 35.92
C ASN A 820 -22.64 -21.15 35.94
N ASN A 821 -23.37 -21.01 34.81
CA ASN A 821 -24.72 -20.45 34.62
C ASN A 821 -24.89 -18.93 34.94
N GLN A 822 -25.67 -18.13 34.21
CA GLN A 822 -26.94 -18.37 33.54
C GLN A 822 -27.30 -17.13 32.69
N ASN A 823 -28.07 -17.35 31.62
CA ASN A 823 -28.98 -16.46 30.88
C ASN A 823 -29.07 -14.96 31.27
N ASN A 824 -28.79 -14.07 30.30
CA ASN A 824 -29.81 -13.22 29.66
C ASN A 824 -29.27 -12.57 28.38
#